data_AF-J3ESC3-F1
#
_entry.id   AF-J3ESC3-F1
#
_cell.length_a   1.000
_cell.length_b   1.000
_cell.length_c   1.000
_cell.angle_alpha   90.00
_cell.angle_beta   90.00
_cell.angle_gamma   90.00
#
_symmetry.space_group_name_H-M   'P 1'
#
loop_
_entity.id
_entity.type
_entity.pdbx_description
1 polymer ?
#
loop_
_entity_poly.entity_id
_entity_poly.type
_entity_poly.pdbx_seq_one_letter_code
_entity_poly.pdbx_strand_id
1 'polypeptide(L)'
;MDDQPQGHEWIIALSRPNILGRSFLSADDAACYAHERVGRRRNRGYYGYIFKRNDQRYVVTEPAEKPYDSPFLLSFDNHVLHSLFYSHPALSTLDAVKVAELKWSIDDATTSLLMFNAEELRKSFGTGGTGYLSGAEDSLIRFTPDSSPRSSALLKQLGTTQSPGKLALDLEKGVVKPEQLVNEATVAGDLQVIISNGRWRPRGKVTEHFVPGPWERNVPERVSLGAVFQSADAAALDRYARNTVQRDEGQTWFGLILKHKDKEEYVASELVPVSFPRDRLFLERSFFRRSPKSGEYDYPESLIPHSYFYSRLRVKHERDAPRRWLAEHFIVPKDLWVVVYNAKKRPVIGARVPASLYMSTPDGALLKYVPRPDTQLFDNDVPNMGLEAIQNNLAKGQLSATDFVVTVARNDSLQVLRTSVCWDRKGLVGIHWAPSQNLQRRSLGPVFLTADDAAVHARSQVPAGTARVFGGQILLRSDGRYVATDPVDIPQEDFDIKWVFADAAVELGQFPTDCTIVARYRSRVLRALPILLSDVDNELYRNMLSVDSVYTAFMRRARAFDEYLFAPDGAIIRYRIGTWERIRADLGIAISMLGKPARDLDATWIKEQIHAGTLTPTAWVKKLVNSGYLKVVAGSRLWGPARDVTEFEPYQTTPHTTGYPRALTEPAYSAICVQEQDAARLAHEQAGSRSLLGFGFILRNARDGSFLATLPVSVRNSRLAYDRVFPGVLPYRYVDSGLIMCAAATPPGLSDDDYRHFFSPLDVSLARDSVRTPQGYRPIYFSCGDGALLRLELAPFDPRVTLDRFGQVEIRDNPFATNAQAQRDQDAINRGTFTLTNYIRRMAAAGKLEVLLTSAYWSRPGEVGQDWLAGMRSVSVEARWASKSRLPFGPMFHHPDDAARYAQLRAARFNIGVACTSAILAKPDTYSYVGMEPLAGTGHPDEAIRLIFRTASDVSAAPGTRLLHLPDGCKWMASHQIVQSDDADNANFASPESIHSHTQALKNKGFDITAFYYSTRDGALLKYVPTYSIAEQALLKVKLVQPPNDRWTTVLSFEAFISRLANNSHLEVLKAAGYWRQAGQLGTDWKVIRQQVPDVSVQYPRDEL
;
A
#
# COMPACT_ATOMS: atom_id res chain seq x y z
N MET A 1 -2.92 -53.16 14.19
CA MET A 1 -3.59 -53.51 15.45
C MET A 1 -3.23 -52.43 16.44
N ASP A 2 -4.26 -51.74 16.90
CA ASP A 2 -4.34 -50.72 17.95
C ASP A 2 -3.68 -49.36 17.68
N ASP A 3 -4.24 -48.67 16.68
CA ASP A 3 -4.40 -47.22 16.69
C ASP A 3 -5.59 -46.87 17.61
N GLN A 4 -5.31 -46.21 18.74
CA GLN A 4 -6.31 -45.39 19.43
C GLN A 4 -6.01 -43.91 19.19
N PRO A 5 -6.92 -43.16 18.53
CA PRO A 5 -6.76 -41.72 18.38
C PRO A 5 -7.09 -41.05 19.72
N GLN A 6 -6.12 -40.33 20.28
CA GLN A 6 -6.40 -39.37 21.34
C GLN A 6 -7.37 -38.32 20.79
N GLY A 7 -8.61 -38.39 21.25
CA GLY A 7 -9.62 -37.35 21.01
C GLY A 7 -9.12 -36.03 21.59
N HIS A 8 -8.63 -35.15 20.73
CA HIS A 8 -8.60 -33.73 21.03
C HIS A 8 -10.05 -33.26 21.07
N GLU A 9 -10.64 -33.23 22.27
CA GLU A 9 -11.82 -32.42 22.55
C GLU A 9 -11.41 -30.95 22.35
N TRP A 10 -11.73 -30.40 21.19
CA TRP A 10 -11.77 -28.96 20.99
C TRP A 10 -12.93 -28.43 21.82
N ILE A 11 -12.67 -28.11 23.09
CA ILE A 11 -13.53 -27.19 23.83
C ILE A 11 -13.45 -25.87 23.06
N ILE A 12 -14.45 -25.60 22.24
CA ILE A 12 -14.67 -24.29 21.63
C ILE A 12 -14.86 -23.33 22.80
N ALA A 13 -13.80 -22.62 23.17
CA ALA A 13 -13.89 -21.47 24.05
C ALA A 13 -14.72 -20.40 23.32
N LEU A 14 -16.02 -20.37 23.60
CA LEU A 14 -16.93 -19.30 23.22
C LEU A 14 -16.35 -17.98 23.73
N SER A 15 -15.67 -17.27 22.85
CA SER A 15 -15.06 -15.98 23.14
C SER A 15 -16.18 -14.99 23.48
N ARG A 16 -16.15 -14.44 24.70
CA ARG A 16 -17.07 -13.36 25.09
C ARG A 16 -16.98 -12.24 24.04
N PRO A 17 -18.10 -11.70 23.54
CA PRO A 17 -18.04 -10.61 22.56
C PRO A 17 -17.36 -9.38 23.20
N ASN A 18 -16.31 -8.88 22.54
CA ASN A 18 -15.57 -7.71 23.01
C ASN A 18 -16.43 -6.44 22.88
N ILE A 19 -16.63 -5.74 24.00
CA ILE A 19 -17.33 -4.45 24.04
C ILE A 19 -16.43 -3.37 23.41
N LEU A 20 -17.00 -2.53 22.54
CA LEU A 20 -16.30 -1.35 22.05
C LEU A 20 -16.15 -0.35 23.19
N GLY A 21 -14.92 0.11 23.45
CA GLY A 21 -14.60 1.02 24.56
C GLY A 21 -15.19 2.43 24.47
N ARG A 22 -16.18 2.70 23.61
CA ARG A 22 -16.80 4.02 23.41
C ARG A 22 -18.21 4.05 24.00
N SER A 23 -18.56 5.15 24.67
CA SER A 23 -19.90 5.41 25.20
C SER A 23 -20.68 6.41 24.35
N PHE A 24 -22.00 6.21 24.27
CA PHE A 24 -22.92 6.99 23.46
C PHE A 24 -24.09 7.52 24.31
N LEU A 25 -24.65 8.65 23.88
CA LEU A 25 -25.84 9.27 24.48
C LEU A 25 -27.12 8.48 24.18
N SER A 26 -27.12 7.69 23.09
CA SER A 26 -28.30 6.96 22.65
C SER A 26 -27.95 5.62 22.02
N ALA A 27 -28.94 4.72 22.02
CA ALA A 27 -28.85 3.45 21.30
C ALA A 27 -28.74 3.67 19.78
N ASP A 28 -29.41 4.68 19.22
CA ASP A 28 -29.32 5.02 17.79
C ASP A 28 -27.87 5.39 17.41
N ASP A 29 -27.19 6.20 18.23
CA ASP A 29 -25.80 6.61 17.97
C ASP A 29 -24.80 5.45 18.14
N ALA A 30 -25.06 4.56 19.09
CA ALA A 30 -24.30 3.32 19.24
C ALA A 30 -24.51 2.38 18.03
N ALA A 31 -25.74 2.30 17.50
CA ALA A 31 -26.06 1.55 16.29
C ALA A 31 -25.41 2.17 15.04
N CYS A 32 -25.42 3.51 14.90
CA CYS A 32 -24.68 4.22 13.85
C CYS A 32 -23.18 3.88 13.91
N TYR A 33 -22.59 3.86 15.11
CA TYR A 33 -21.19 3.47 15.26
C TYR A 33 -20.94 2.01 14.87
N ALA A 34 -21.80 1.08 15.26
CA ALA A 34 -21.69 -0.32 14.82
C ALA A 34 -21.86 -0.47 13.30
N HIS A 35 -22.76 0.31 12.70
CA HIS A 35 -22.94 0.39 11.26
C HIS A 35 -21.69 0.92 10.55
N GLU A 36 -21.04 1.97 11.08
CA GLU A 36 -19.75 2.47 10.59
C GLU A 36 -18.64 1.39 10.67
N ARG A 37 -18.65 0.56 11.73
CA ARG A 37 -17.68 -0.53 11.94
C ARG A 37 -17.86 -1.69 10.95
N VAL A 38 -19.11 -1.99 10.60
CA VAL A 38 -19.41 -2.91 9.48
C VAL A 38 -18.96 -2.27 8.18
N GLY A 39 -19.44 -1.05 7.89
CA GLY A 39 -19.15 -0.31 6.67
C GLY A 39 -19.28 -1.19 5.43
N ARG A 40 -18.13 -1.42 4.77
CA ARG A 40 -17.99 -2.21 3.53
C ARG A 40 -17.66 -3.68 3.74
N ARG A 41 -17.42 -4.10 4.98
CA ARG A 41 -17.23 -5.52 5.33
C ARG A 41 -18.61 -6.17 5.25
N ARG A 42 -19.02 -6.57 4.04
CA ARG A 42 -20.35 -7.14 3.74
C ARG A 42 -20.28 -8.37 2.86
N ASN A 43 -19.14 -9.06 2.87
CA ASN A 43 -19.02 -10.39 2.27
C ASN A 43 -19.83 -11.47 3.02
N ARG A 44 -20.35 -11.12 4.21
CA ARG A 44 -21.15 -11.97 5.10
C ARG A 44 -21.99 -11.07 6.01
N GLY A 45 -22.95 -11.66 6.72
CA GLY A 45 -23.73 -10.96 7.74
C GLY A 45 -23.00 -10.87 9.08
N TYR A 46 -23.25 -9.78 9.82
CA TYR A 46 -22.66 -9.53 11.14
C TYR A 46 -23.76 -9.30 12.18
N TYR A 47 -23.42 -9.52 13.44
CA TYR A 47 -24.31 -9.36 14.57
C TYR A 47 -23.60 -8.63 15.71
N GLY A 48 -24.33 -7.84 16.49
CA GLY A 48 -23.84 -7.18 17.70
C GLY A 48 -24.94 -6.95 18.72
N TYR A 49 -24.53 -6.55 19.92
CA TYR A 49 -25.41 -6.24 21.03
C TYR A 49 -25.15 -4.80 21.49
N ILE A 50 -26.24 -4.06 21.71
CA ILE A 50 -26.18 -2.72 22.31
C ILE A 50 -26.67 -2.85 23.75
N PHE A 51 -25.83 -2.42 24.68
CA PHE A 51 -26.11 -2.45 26.11
C PHE A 51 -26.32 -1.04 26.64
N LYS A 52 -27.23 -0.93 27.61
CA LYS A 52 -27.42 0.24 28.44
C LYS A 52 -26.67 0.06 29.76
N ARG A 53 -25.84 1.04 30.10
CA ARG A 53 -25.06 1.11 31.33
C ARG A 53 -25.86 1.71 32.48
N ASN A 54 -25.39 1.50 33.71
CA ASN A 54 -25.98 2.09 34.91
C ASN A 54 -26.01 3.63 34.87
N ASP A 55 -25.02 4.27 34.24
CA ASP A 55 -24.95 5.72 34.02
C ASP A 55 -25.84 6.22 32.88
N GLN A 56 -26.77 5.39 32.40
CA GLN A 56 -27.68 5.65 31.28
C GLN A 56 -26.99 5.84 29.91
N ARG A 57 -25.68 5.58 29.80
CA ARG A 57 -24.97 5.57 28.52
C ARG A 57 -25.16 4.26 27.78
N TYR A 58 -24.90 4.29 26.48
CA TYR A 58 -24.97 3.13 25.61
C TYR A 58 -23.58 2.71 25.15
N VAL A 59 -23.35 1.39 25.07
CA VAL A 59 -22.14 0.78 24.49
C VAL A 59 -22.57 -0.32 23.54
N VAL A 60 -21.73 -0.64 22.56
CA VAL A 60 -22.03 -1.68 21.56
C VAL A 60 -20.86 -2.65 21.45
N THR A 61 -21.15 -3.93 21.22
CA THR A 61 -20.09 -4.92 20.96
C THR A 61 -19.50 -4.73 19.57
N GLU A 62 -18.25 -5.15 19.38
CA GLU A 62 -17.68 -5.25 18.04
C GLU A 62 -18.57 -6.20 17.19
N PRO A 63 -19.04 -5.77 16.01
CA PRO A 63 -19.83 -6.64 15.13
C PRO A 63 -19.05 -7.91 14.77
N ALA A 64 -19.62 -9.06 15.12
CA ALA A 64 -19.03 -10.37 14.90
C ALA A 64 -19.84 -11.18 13.89
N GLU A 65 -19.22 -12.18 13.28
CA GLU A 65 -19.91 -13.09 12.37
C GLU A 65 -20.91 -13.95 13.15
N LYS A 66 -22.09 -14.22 12.56
CA LYS A 66 -23.18 -14.96 13.22
C LYS A 66 -22.67 -16.33 13.72
N PRO A 67 -22.63 -16.61 15.04
CA PRO A 67 -22.40 -17.97 15.50
C PRO A 67 -23.64 -18.81 15.17
N TYR A 68 -23.43 -20.01 14.62
CA TYR A 68 -24.48 -21.02 14.51
C TYR A 68 -25.10 -21.24 15.89
N ASP A 69 -26.43 -21.14 15.97
CA ASP A 69 -27.29 -21.43 17.14
C ASP A 69 -26.62 -21.32 18.51
N SER A 70 -26.69 -20.15 19.13
CA SER A 70 -26.49 -20.06 20.58
C SER A 70 -27.47 -19.08 21.21
N PRO A 71 -28.27 -19.54 22.21
CA PRO A 71 -29.12 -18.67 23.00
C PRO A 71 -28.24 -17.94 24.02
N PHE A 72 -27.89 -16.68 23.79
CA PHE A 72 -27.08 -15.91 24.74
C PHE A 72 -27.91 -14.89 25.50
N LEU A 73 -28.31 -15.28 26.71
CA LEU A 73 -28.47 -14.40 27.87
C LEU A 73 -27.05 -14.05 28.38
N LEU A 74 -26.37 -13.11 27.71
CA LEU A 74 -25.12 -12.53 28.21
C LEU A 74 -25.46 -11.36 29.14
N SER A 75 -25.55 -11.63 30.44
CA SER A 75 -25.40 -10.58 31.45
C SER A 75 -23.92 -10.25 31.55
N PHE A 76 -23.49 -9.15 30.91
CA PHE A 76 -22.19 -8.56 31.21
C PHE A 76 -22.30 -7.81 32.52
N ASP A 77 -21.33 -8.00 33.44
CA ASP A 77 -21.29 -7.33 34.74
C ASP A 77 -21.66 -5.84 34.59
N ASN A 78 -22.78 -5.43 35.19
CA ASN A 78 -23.32 -4.06 35.22
C ASN A 78 -23.87 -3.45 33.91
N HIS A 79 -24.23 -4.26 32.91
CA HIS A 79 -24.79 -3.80 31.63
C HIS A 79 -26.08 -4.55 31.27
N VAL A 80 -27.16 -3.82 30.96
CA VAL A 80 -28.46 -4.40 30.56
C VAL A 80 -28.56 -4.41 29.03
N LEU A 81 -28.91 -5.56 28.44
CA LEU A 81 -29.15 -5.64 27.00
C LEU A 81 -30.33 -4.74 26.62
N HIS A 82 -30.10 -3.80 25.70
CA HIS A 82 -31.12 -2.86 25.24
C HIS A 82 -31.66 -3.22 23.85
N SER A 83 -30.76 -3.56 22.93
CA SER A 83 -31.14 -3.80 21.53
C SER A 83 -30.16 -4.71 20.81
N LEU A 84 -30.67 -5.37 19.76
CA LEU A 84 -29.90 -6.23 18.87
C LEU A 84 -29.47 -5.44 17.65
N PHE A 85 -28.28 -5.72 17.14
CA PHE A 85 -27.75 -5.13 15.92
C PHE A 85 -27.47 -6.23 14.89
N TYR A 86 -28.01 -6.06 13.70
CA TYR A 86 -27.86 -6.96 12.56
C TYR A 86 -27.18 -6.24 11.41
N SER A 87 -26.44 -6.98 10.60
CA SER A 87 -25.95 -6.54 9.31
C SER A 87 -26.18 -7.62 8.29
N HIS A 88 -26.72 -7.23 7.14
CA HIS A 88 -26.85 -8.12 5.99
C HIS A 88 -25.61 -8.06 5.09
N PRO A 89 -25.32 -9.14 4.34
CA PRO A 89 -24.29 -9.11 3.32
C PRO A 89 -24.69 -8.21 2.14
N ALA A 90 -23.75 -7.92 1.25
CA ALA A 90 -23.98 -7.06 0.09
C ALA A 90 -24.77 -7.80 -1.00
N LEU A 91 -25.44 -7.05 -1.88
CA LEU A 91 -26.32 -7.60 -2.92
C LEU A 91 -25.63 -8.64 -3.82
N SER A 92 -24.35 -8.45 -4.13
CA SER A 92 -23.54 -9.39 -4.94
C SER A 92 -23.27 -10.75 -4.30
N THR A 93 -23.68 -10.97 -3.05
CA THR A 93 -23.60 -12.29 -2.42
C THR A 93 -24.86 -13.11 -2.64
N LEU A 94 -25.93 -12.51 -3.18
CA LEU A 94 -27.12 -13.26 -3.59
C LEU A 94 -26.84 -14.02 -4.87
N ASP A 95 -27.40 -15.22 -4.96
CA ASP A 95 -27.40 -16.01 -6.18
C ASP A 95 -28.38 -15.40 -7.19
N ALA A 96 -27.85 -14.87 -8.29
CA ALA A 96 -28.64 -14.25 -9.35
C ALA A 96 -29.63 -15.23 -10.00
N VAL A 97 -29.29 -16.54 -10.08
CA VAL A 97 -30.18 -17.58 -10.59
C VAL A 97 -31.37 -17.75 -9.66
N LYS A 98 -31.11 -17.85 -8.35
CA LYS A 98 -32.18 -17.96 -7.35
C LYS A 98 -33.09 -16.72 -7.34
N VAL A 99 -32.54 -15.52 -7.47
CA VAL A 99 -33.35 -14.29 -7.59
C VAL A 99 -34.27 -14.34 -8.81
N ALA A 100 -33.76 -14.83 -9.94
CA ALA A 100 -34.57 -15.02 -11.15
C ALA A 100 -35.64 -16.11 -11.00
N GLU A 101 -35.35 -17.23 -10.33
CA GLU A 101 -36.31 -18.29 -10.01
C GLU A 101 -37.47 -17.79 -9.14
N LEU A 102 -37.16 -16.91 -8.18
CA LEU A 102 -38.15 -16.22 -7.34
C LEU A 102 -38.95 -15.15 -8.10
N LYS A 103 -38.61 -14.88 -9.37
CA LYS A 103 -39.19 -13.83 -10.22
C LYS A 103 -39.06 -12.43 -9.59
N TRP A 104 -37.99 -12.23 -8.83
CA TRP A 104 -37.69 -10.96 -8.19
C TRP A 104 -36.94 -10.04 -9.16
N SER A 105 -37.31 -8.76 -9.15
CA SER A 105 -36.49 -7.72 -9.77
C SER A 105 -35.24 -7.43 -8.91
N ILE A 106 -34.27 -6.70 -9.46
CA ILE A 106 -33.13 -6.17 -8.69
C ILE A 106 -33.62 -5.34 -7.49
N ASP A 107 -34.74 -4.64 -7.65
CA ASP A 107 -35.34 -3.85 -6.58
C ASP A 107 -35.96 -4.71 -5.49
N ASP A 108 -36.61 -5.81 -5.85
CA ASP A 108 -37.15 -6.78 -4.90
C ASP A 108 -35.98 -7.41 -4.10
N ALA A 109 -34.92 -7.85 -4.78
CA ALA A 109 -33.72 -8.41 -4.15
C ALA A 109 -33.01 -7.40 -3.22
N THR A 110 -32.88 -6.15 -3.64
CA THR A 110 -32.31 -5.09 -2.81
C THR A 110 -33.17 -4.84 -1.57
N THR A 111 -34.50 -4.77 -1.73
CA THR A 111 -35.43 -4.59 -0.62
C THR A 111 -35.34 -5.73 0.40
N SER A 112 -35.11 -6.96 -0.07
CA SER A 112 -34.93 -8.13 0.80
C SER A 112 -33.74 -8.02 1.76
N LEU A 113 -32.67 -7.31 1.37
CA LEU A 113 -31.48 -7.07 2.20
C LEU A 113 -31.55 -5.77 3.00
N LEU A 114 -32.36 -4.81 2.56
CA LEU A 114 -32.59 -3.57 3.30
C LEU A 114 -33.54 -3.76 4.49
N MET A 115 -34.32 -4.84 4.51
CA MET A 115 -35.35 -5.13 5.51
C MET A 115 -34.99 -6.34 6.38
N PHE A 116 -35.49 -6.36 7.62
CA PHE A 116 -35.33 -7.52 8.52
C PHE A 116 -35.90 -8.78 7.88
N ASN A 117 -35.17 -9.90 7.98
CA ASN A 117 -35.69 -11.20 7.55
C ASN A 117 -36.66 -11.79 8.59
N ALA A 118 -37.36 -12.85 8.21
CA ALA A 118 -38.35 -13.50 9.07
C ALA A 118 -37.76 -14.00 10.41
N GLU A 119 -36.50 -14.49 10.42
CA GLU A 119 -35.84 -14.95 11.64
C GLU A 119 -35.54 -13.78 12.60
N GLU A 120 -35.06 -12.66 12.07
CA GLU A 120 -34.71 -11.46 12.83
C GLU A 120 -35.95 -10.78 13.43
N LEU A 121 -37.05 -10.73 12.67
CA LEU A 121 -38.33 -10.26 13.18
C LEU A 121 -38.85 -11.18 14.30
N ARG A 122 -38.84 -12.51 14.12
CA ARG A 122 -39.22 -13.46 15.17
C ARG A 122 -38.43 -13.23 16.46
N LYS A 123 -37.11 -13.00 16.36
CA LYS A 123 -36.24 -12.69 17.53
C LYS A 123 -36.59 -11.36 18.18
N SER A 124 -36.89 -10.33 17.40
CA SER A 124 -37.31 -9.02 17.90
C SER A 124 -38.63 -9.14 18.69
N PHE A 125 -39.61 -9.87 18.15
CA PHE A 125 -40.87 -10.15 18.84
C PHE A 125 -40.67 -11.02 20.11
N GLY A 126 -39.85 -12.07 20.04
CA GLY A 126 -39.62 -12.99 21.16
C GLY A 126 -38.89 -12.37 22.34
N THR A 127 -38.03 -11.37 22.11
CA THR A 127 -37.33 -10.62 23.16
C THR A 127 -38.09 -9.39 23.64
N GLY A 128 -39.13 -8.97 22.92
CA GLY A 128 -39.79 -7.66 23.12
C GLY A 128 -38.84 -6.46 22.94
N GLY A 129 -37.65 -6.70 22.38
CA GLY A 129 -36.55 -5.74 22.30
C GLY A 129 -36.50 -5.01 20.96
N THR A 130 -35.83 -3.85 20.94
CA THR A 130 -35.59 -3.10 19.71
C THR A 130 -34.48 -3.76 18.88
N GLY A 131 -34.70 -3.91 17.58
CA GLY A 131 -33.70 -4.38 16.61
C GLY A 131 -33.21 -3.25 15.70
N TYR A 132 -31.92 -3.23 15.39
CA TYR A 132 -31.32 -2.38 14.36
C TYR A 132 -30.79 -3.24 13.22
N LEU A 133 -31.06 -2.85 11.98
CA LEU A 133 -30.55 -3.52 10.80
C LEU A 133 -29.74 -2.56 9.92
N SER A 134 -28.47 -2.91 9.77
CA SER A 134 -27.52 -2.36 8.82
C SER A 134 -27.64 -3.12 7.49
N GLY A 135 -28.61 -2.74 6.65
CA GLY A 135 -28.94 -3.47 5.41
C GLY A 135 -27.98 -3.20 4.23
N ALA A 136 -27.45 -1.99 4.13
CA ALA A 136 -26.47 -1.58 3.11
C ALA A 136 -25.47 -0.58 3.71
N GLU A 137 -24.40 -0.22 2.98
CA GLU A 137 -23.37 0.71 3.45
C GLU A 137 -23.94 2.06 3.92
N ASP A 138 -25.07 2.47 3.34
CA ASP A 138 -25.77 3.74 3.53
C ASP A 138 -27.20 3.56 4.05
N SER A 139 -27.52 2.39 4.62
CA SER A 139 -28.85 2.09 5.15
C SER A 139 -28.79 1.49 6.55
N LEU A 140 -29.45 2.17 7.49
CA LEU A 140 -29.66 1.70 8.86
C LEU A 140 -31.11 1.96 9.26
N ILE A 141 -31.83 0.90 9.60
CA ILE A 141 -33.21 0.97 10.07
C ILE A 141 -33.32 0.40 11.48
N ARG A 142 -34.36 0.82 12.19
CA ARG A 142 -34.71 0.37 13.53
C ARG A 142 -36.14 -0.17 13.53
N PHE A 143 -36.36 -1.31 14.16
CA PHE A 143 -37.69 -1.87 14.37
C PHE A 143 -37.92 -2.10 15.86
N THR A 144 -39.03 -1.57 16.36
CA THR A 144 -39.50 -1.80 17.74
C THR A 144 -40.89 -2.44 17.67
N PRO A 145 -41.04 -3.70 18.12
CA PRO A 145 -42.35 -4.35 18.21
C PRO A 145 -43.31 -3.55 19.09
N ASP A 146 -44.59 -3.49 18.71
CA ASP A 146 -45.63 -2.93 19.60
C ASP A 146 -46.36 -4.04 20.37
N SER A 147 -47.20 -3.67 21.33
CA SER A 147 -48.03 -4.62 22.07
C SER A 147 -49.42 -4.80 21.43
N SER A 148 -49.57 -4.51 20.13
CA SER A 148 -50.87 -4.50 19.46
C SER A 148 -51.32 -5.90 19.01
N PRO A 149 -52.62 -6.11 18.74
CA PRO A 149 -53.11 -7.33 18.10
C PRO A 149 -52.47 -7.60 16.73
N ARG A 150 -52.00 -6.55 16.04
CA ARG A 150 -51.34 -6.63 14.73
C ARG A 150 -49.93 -7.21 14.83
N SER A 151 -49.18 -6.88 15.89
CA SER A 151 -47.93 -7.57 16.24
C SER A 151 -48.11 -9.08 16.37
N SER A 152 -49.14 -9.50 17.09
CA SER A 152 -49.45 -10.92 17.29
C SER A 152 -49.89 -11.60 16.00
N ALA A 153 -50.56 -10.88 15.10
CA ALA A 153 -50.97 -11.40 13.78
C ALA A 153 -49.75 -11.62 12.87
N LEU A 154 -48.83 -10.65 12.79
CA LEU A 154 -47.60 -10.80 12.01
C LEU A 154 -46.73 -11.94 12.56
N LEU A 155 -46.58 -12.04 13.87
CA LEU A 155 -45.82 -13.14 14.49
C LEU A 155 -46.39 -14.52 14.12
N LYS A 156 -47.73 -14.67 14.08
CA LYS A 156 -48.39 -15.89 13.60
C LYS A 156 -48.13 -16.15 12.11
N GLN A 157 -48.17 -15.11 11.27
CA GLN A 157 -47.88 -15.23 9.84
C GLN A 157 -46.42 -15.59 9.56
N LEU A 158 -45.49 -15.18 10.42
CA LEU A 158 -44.08 -15.59 10.35
C LEU A 158 -43.87 -17.00 10.89
N GLY A 159 -44.63 -17.45 11.90
CA GLY A 159 -44.48 -18.78 12.52
C GLY A 159 -43.15 -18.97 13.25
N THR A 160 -42.68 -20.21 13.38
CA THR A 160 -41.40 -20.55 14.03
C THR A 160 -40.36 -21.04 13.02
N THR A 161 -39.11 -21.23 13.44
CA THR A 161 -38.06 -21.79 12.56
C THR A 161 -38.37 -23.24 12.14
N GLN A 162 -38.97 -24.04 13.02
CA GLN A 162 -39.33 -25.43 12.74
C GLN A 162 -40.67 -25.58 12.02
N SER A 163 -41.56 -24.58 12.15
CA SER A 163 -42.84 -24.52 11.45
C SER A 163 -43.08 -23.09 10.92
N PRO A 164 -42.48 -22.75 9.77
CA PRO A 164 -42.62 -21.43 9.18
C PRO A 164 -44.08 -21.12 8.84
N GLY A 165 -44.53 -19.92 9.20
CA GLY A 165 -45.88 -19.46 8.89
C GLY A 165 -46.05 -19.12 7.40
N LYS A 166 -47.30 -18.86 6.99
CA LYS A 166 -47.66 -18.63 5.58
C LYS A 166 -46.81 -17.54 4.92
N LEU A 167 -46.65 -16.37 5.56
CA LEU A 167 -45.90 -15.25 4.97
C LEU A 167 -44.42 -15.60 4.78
N ALA A 168 -43.82 -16.31 5.74
CA ALA A 168 -42.42 -16.74 5.63
C ALA A 168 -42.21 -17.75 4.49
N LEU A 169 -43.12 -18.73 4.33
CA LEU A 169 -43.08 -19.70 3.22
C LEU A 169 -43.34 -19.04 1.86
N ASP A 170 -44.31 -18.13 1.80
CA ASP A 170 -44.66 -17.44 0.57
C ASP A 170 -43.51 -16.52 0.10
N LEU A 171 -42.78 -15.89 1.03
CA LEU A 171 -41.55 -15.14 0.73
C LEU A 171 -40.41 -16.05 0.27
N GLU A 172 -40.20 -17.19 0.93
CA GLU A 172 -39.14 -18.15 0.57
C GLU A 172 -39.36 -18.78 -0.81
N LYS A 173 -40.63 -18.95 -1.21
CA LYS A 173 -41.03 -19.47 -2.53
C LYS A 173 -41.22 -18.39 -3.60
N GLY A 174 -41.05 -17.11 -3.26
CA GLY A 174 -41.26 -15.99 -4.18
C GLY A 174 -42.72 -15.77 -4.60
N VAL A 175 -43.68 -16.35 -3.88
CA VAL A 175 -45.13 -16.12 -4.09
C VAL A 175 -45.50 -14.70 -3.69
N VAL A 176 -44.83 -14.17 -2.65
CA VAL A 176 -44.98 -12.79 -2.16
C VAL A 176 -43.65 -12.06 -2.28
N LYS A 177 -43.71 -10.75 -2.55
CA LYS A 177 -42.53 -9.89 -2.68
C LYS A 177 -42.04 -9.36 -1.33
N PRO A 178 -40.74 -9.04 -1.18
CA PRO A 178 -40.18 -8.47 0.05
C PRO A 178 -40.86 -7.19 0.53
N GLU A 179 -41.41 -6.38 -0.38
CA GLU A 179 -42.18 -5.17 -0.05
C GLU A 179 -43.38 -5.45 0.86
N GLN A 180 -44.02 -6.61 0.71
CA GLN A 180 -45.14 -6.98 1.56
C GLN A 180 -44.70 -7.18 3.02
N LEU A 181 -43.49 -7.69 3.25
CA LEU A 181 -42.93 -7.80 4.60
C LEU A 181 -42.69 -6.43 5.23
N VAL A 182 -42.27 -5.44 4.42
CA VAL A 182 -42.12 -4.04 4.86
C VAL A 182 -43.48 -3.50 5.32
N ASN A 183 -44.51 -3.66 4.50
CA ASN A 183 -45.86 -3.18 4.83
C ASN A 183 -46.40 -3.83 6.10
N GLU A 184 -46.33 -5.15 6.23
CA GLU A 184 -46.78 -5.85 7.44
C GLU A 184 -45.99 -5.42 8.69
N ALA A 185 -44.67 -5.24 8.58
CA ALA A 185 -43.85 -4.79 9.70
C ALA A 185 -44.17 -3.34 10.13
N THR A 186 -44.47 -2.43 9.19
CA THR A 186 -44.88 -1.05 9.53
C THR A 186 -46.22 -0.99 10.27
N VAL A 187 -47.10 -1.96 10.02
CA VAL A 187 -48.42 -2.07 10.66
C VAL A 187 -48.32 -2.75 12.03
N ALA A 188 -47.33 -3.63 12.21
CA ALA A 188 -47.08 -4.41 13.41
C ALA A 188 -46.10 -3.74 14.40
N GLY A 189 -45.53 -2.57 14.12
CA GLY A 189 -44.60 -1.94 15.05
C GLY A 189 -44.08 -0.59 14.58
N ASP A 190 -43.09 -0.06 15.30
CA ASP A 190 -42.43 1.19 14.95
C ASP A 190 -41.17 0.92 14.11
N LEU A 191 -41.33 1.02 12.78
CA LEU A 191 -40.23 0.97 11.83
C LEU A 191 -39.72 2.38 11.56
N GLN A 192 -38.44 2.65 11.86
CA GLN A 192 -37.81 3.95 11.67
C GLN A 192 -36.55 3.84 10.81
N VAL A 193 -36.37 4.82 9.93
CA VAL A 193 -35.13 5.01 9.17
C VAL A 193 -34.18 5.86 10.02
N ILE A 194 -32.96 5.38 10.25
CA ILE A 194 -31.89 6.11 10.94
C ILE A 194 -30.92 6.71 9.93
N ILE A 195 -30.48 5.90 8.95
CA ILE A 195 -29.66 6.32 7.81
C ILE A 195 -30.39 5.87 6.54
N SER A 196 -30.57 6.79 5.59
CA SER A 196 -31.26 6.53 4.32
C SER A 196 -30.27 6.46 3.16
N ASN A 197 -30.49 5.49 2.28
CA ASN A 197 -29.78 5.28 1.02
C ASN A 197 -30.56 5.84 -0.19
N GLY A 198 -31.54 6.72 0.04
CA GLY A 198 -32.44 7.24 -1.00
C GLY A 198 -33.58 6.31 -1.41
N ARG A 199 -33.49 4.99 -1.16
CA ARG A 199 -34.64 4.06 -1.30
C ARG A 199 -35.59 4.17 -0.11
N TRP A 200 -35.05 4.34 1.08
CA TRP A 200 -35.83 4.70 2.27
C TRP A 200 -36.18 6.19 2.27
N ARG A 201 -37.32 6.55 2.87
CA ARG A 201 -37.63 7.95 3.21
C ARG A 201 -36.52 8.60 4.06
N PRO A 202 -36.44 9.94 4.15
CA PRO A 202 -35.51 10.60 5.06
C PRO A 202 -35.76 10.14 6.49
N ARG A 203 -34.70 10.22 7.31
CA ARG A 203 -34.69 9.81 8.72
C ARG A 203 -36.01 10.11 9.43
N GLY A 204 -36.60 9.10 10.04
CA GLY A 204 -37.91 9.17 10.70
C GLY A 204 -38.76 7.90 10.51
N LYS A 205 -39.98 7.92 11.04
CA LYS A 205 -40.91 6.78 11.00
C LYS A 205 -41.35 6.46 9.57
N VAL A 206 -41.33 5.17 9.19
CA VAL A 206 -41.92 4.67 7.95
C VAL A 206 -43.44 4.65 8.10
N THR A 207 -44.15 5.41 7.25
CA THR A 207 -45.61 5.46 7.20
C THR A 207 -46.12 4.49 6.12
N GLU A 208 -47.41 4.16 6.14
CA GLU A 208 -48.00 3.22 5.18
C GLU A 208 -47.70 3.67 3.73
N HIS A 209 -47.30 2.71 2.88
CA HIS A 209 -46.76 2.81 1.51
C HIS A 209 -45.26 3.11 1.43
N PHE A 210 -44.47 2.08 1.10
CA PHE A 210 -43.08 2.20 0.69
C PHE A 210 -43.01 2.90 -0.68
N VAL A 211 -42.61 4.18 -0.70
CA VAL A 211 -42.43 4.94 -1.94
C VAL A 211 -40.95 5.24 -2.14
N PRO A 212 -40.22 4.54 -3.01
CA PRO A 212 -38.88 4.93 -3.40
C PRO A 212 -38.92 6.28 -4.13
N GLY A 213 -37.98 7.18 -3.87
CA GLY A 213 -37.91 8.43 -4.62
C GLY A 213 -36.83 9.38 -4.08
N PRO A 214 -36.43 10.39 -4.86
CA PRO A 214 -35.58 11.45 -4.35
C PRO A 214 -36.39 12.25 -3.33
N TRP A 215 -35.90 12.28 -2.10
CA TRP A 215 -36.54 12.99 -1.00
C TRP A 215 -35.81 14.30 -0.72
N GLU A 216 -36.57 15.37 -0.45
CA GLU A 216 -35.96 16.55 0.15
C GLU A 216 -35.43 16.21 1.55
N ARG A 217 -34.22 16.69 1.87
CA ARG A 217 -33.65 16.53 3.21
C ARG A 217 -34.60 17.16 4.24
N ASN A 218 -34.86 16.50 5.36
CA ASN A 218 -35.62 17.07 6.48
C ASN A 218 -34.69 17.24 7.69
N VAL A 219 -34.96 18.24 8.56
CA VAL A 219 -34.25 18.30 9.85
C VAL A 219 -34.79 17.13 10.69
N PRO A 220 -33.94 16.19 11.12
CA PRO A 220 -34.41 15.02 11.83
C PRO A 220 -34.98 15.41 13.20
N GLU A 221 -35.90 14.61 13.72
CA GLU A 221 -36.43 14.80 15.08
C GLU A 221 -35.34 14.73 16.15
N ARG A 222 -34.34 13.84 15.92
CA ARG A 222 -33.13 13.72 16.72
C ARG A 222 -31.90 13.75 15.84
N VAL A 223 -30.98 14.67 16.12
CA VAL A 223 -29.66 14.76 15.47
C VAL A 223 -28.81 13.57 15.86
N SER A 224 -28.08 12.95 14.90
CA SER A 224 -27.10 11.92 15.27
C SER A 224 -25.85 12.56 15.86
N LEU A 225 -25.38 11.99 16.98
CA LEU A 225 -24.24 12.46 17.75
C LEU A 225 -23.16 11.37 17.78
N GLY A 226 -21.90 11.80 17.90
CA GLY A 226 -20.75 10.91 18.05
C GLY A 226 -20.68 10.29 19.45
N ALA A 227 -19.57 9.59 19.71
CA ALA A 227 -19.27 9.12 21.07
C ALA A 227 -18.99 10.30 22.01
N VAL A 228 -19.10 10.05 23.31
CA VAL A 228 -18.78 11.02 24.36
C VAL A 228 -17.27 11.05 24.60
N PHE A 229 -16.68 12.25 24.55
CA PHE A 229 -15.25 12.48 24.79
C PHE A 229 -15.03 13.49 25.91
N GLN A 230 -13.82 13.48 26.48
CA GLN A 230 -13.42 14.41 27.54
C GLN A 230 -12.93 15.78 27.01
N SER A 231 -12.77 15.94 25.70
CA SER A 231 -12.37 17.20 25.08
C SER A 231 -12.98 17.41 23.70
N ALA A 232 -13.14 18.68 23.31
CA ALA A 232 -13.58 19.05 21.97
C ALA A 232 -12.60 18.57 20.88
N ASP A 233 -11.29 18.58 21.16
CA ASP A 233 -10.27 18.09 20.21
C ASP A 233 -10.42 16.60 19.94
N ALA A 234 -10.70 15.78 20.97
CA ALA A 234 -10.94 14.35 20.81
C ALA A 234 -12.24 14.06 20.03
N ALA A 235 -13.31 14.83 20.30
CA ALA A 235 -14.55 14.73 19.54
C ALA A 235 -14.36 15.14 18.06
N ALA A 236 -13.54 16.14 17.78
CA ALA A 236 -13.20 16.58 16.43
C ALA A 236 -12.38 15.52 15.68
N LEU A 237 -11.34 14.96 16.33
CA LEU A 237 -10.53 13.88 15.76
C LEU A 237 -11.37 12.64 15.45
N ASP A 238 -12.30 12.30 16.33
CA ASP A 238 -13.23 11.21 16.09
C ASP A 238 -14.17 11.50 14.92
N ARG A 239 -14.74 12.71 14.84
CA ARG A 239 -15.59 13.12 13.72
C ARG A 239 -14.82 13.12 12.39
N TYR A 240 -13.56 13.52 12.40
CA TYR A 240 -12.66 13.42 11.26
C TYR A 240 -12.46 11.96 10.84
N ALA A 241 -12.15 11.06 11.79
CA ALA A 241 -11.92 9.65 11.53
C ALA A 241 -13.18 8.92 11.01
N ARG A 242 -14.37 9.33 11.48
CA ARG A 242 -15.67 8.84 11.02
C ARG A 242 -16.18 9.51 9.75
N ASN A 243 -15.41 10.39 9.11
CA ASN A 243 -15.82 11.01 7.86
C ASN A 243 -15.77 9.95 6.74
N THR A 244 -16.76 9.07 6.76
CA THR A 244 -17.03 8.00 5.81
C THR A 244 -17.33 8.65 4.47
N VAL A 245 -16.38 8.56 3.55
CA VAL A 245 -16.45 8.06 2.16
C VAL A 245 -17.71 8.29 1.28
N GLN A 246 -18.89 8.57 1.80
CA GLN A 246 -20.17 8.59 1.08
C GLN A 246 -20.52 9.90 0.35
N ARG A 247 -19.57 10.81 0.14
CA ARG A 247 -19.89 12.17 -0.33
C ARG A 247 -18.96 12.57 -1.47
N ASP A 248 -19.31 12.12 -2.68
CA ASP A 248 -18.60 12.39 -3.94
C ASP A 248 -18.90 13.80 -4.53
N GLU A 249 -19.67 14.60 -3.79
CA GLU A 249 -19.97 15.96 -4.17
C GLU A 249 -18.86 16.91 -3.69
N GLY A 250 -18.41 17.83 -4.56
CA GLY A 250 -17.50 18.93 -4.20
C GLY A 250 -18.15 19.98 -3.29
N GLN A 251 -19.15 19.56 -2.51
CA GLN A 251 -19.93 20.40 -1.62
C GLN A 251 -19.20 20.58 -0.29
N THR A 252 -19.44 21.74 0.33
CA THR A 252 -18.96 22.02 1.69
C THR A 252 -19.94 21.46 2.71
N TRP A 253 -19.41 20.89 3.78
CA TRP A 253 -20.18 20.31 4.89
C TRP A 253 -19.80 20.97 6.21
N PHE A 254 -20.75 21.02 7.13
CA PHE A 254 -20.51 21.57 8.46
C PHE A 254 -21.20 20.77 9.56
N GLY A 255 -20.68 20.89 10.77
CA GLY A 255 -21.17 20.26 11.99
C GLY A 255 -20.93 21.15 13.20
N LEU A 256 -21.41 20.70 14.36
CA LEU A 256 -21.24 21.35 15.64
C LEU A 256 -20.60 20.35 16.62
N ILE A 257 -19.69 20.85 17.45
CA ILE A 257 -19.26 20.15 18.66
C ILE A 257 -20.03 20.77 19.82
N LEU A 258 -20.72 19.92 20.56
CA LEU A 258 -21.52 20.31 21.72
C LEU A 258 -20.76 19.95 23.00
N LYS A 259 -20.92 20.78 24.03
CA LYS A 259 -20.40 20.56 25.39
C LYS A 259 -21.56 20.44 26.37
N HIS A 260 -21.46 19.54 27.34
CA HIS A 260 -22.39 19.48 28.47
C HIS A 260 -22.18 20.68 29.39
N LYS A 261 -23.26 21.35 29.83
CA LYS A 261 -23.17 22.58 30.66
C LYS A 261 -22.32 22.39 31.92
N ASP A 262 -22.47 21.25 32.59
CA ASP A 262 -21.87 21.00 33.91
C ASP A 262 -20.76 19.94 33.92
N LYS A 263 -20.37 19.39 32.76
CA LYS A 263 -19.41 18.28 32.67
C LYS A 263 -18.44 18.49 31.51
N GLU A 264 -17.23 17.97 31.64
CA GLU A 264 -16.26 17.88 30.55
C GLU A 264 -16.62 16.70 29.62
N GLU A 265 -17.81 16.77 29.04
CA GLU A 265 -18.34 15.82 28.08
C GLU A 265 -18.63 16.55 26.76
N TYR A 266 -18.01 16.06 25.69
CA TYR A 266 -18.08 16.64 24.35
C TYR A 266 -18.56 15.61 23.34
N VAL A 267 -19.43 16.02 22.43
CA VAL A 267 -19.94 15.19 21.34
C VAL A 267 -19.95 15.97 20.03
N ALA A 268 -19.63 15.31 18.92
CA ALA A 268 -19.72 15.91 17.60
C ALA A 268 -21.05 15.53 16.93
N SER A 269 -21.78 16.50 16.37
CA SER A 269 -22.96 16.24 15.53
C SER A 269 -22.58 15.57 14.21
N GLU A 270 -23.56 14.96 13.56
CA GLU A 270 -23.49 14.63 12.14
C GLU A 270 -23.14 15.87 11.30
N LEU A 271 -22.70 15.63 10.07
CA LEU A 271 -22.32 16.68 9.13
C LEU A 271 -23.46 16.94 8.14
N VAL A 272 -23.80 18.21 7.95
CA VAL A 272 -24.86 18.70 7.07
C VAL A 272 -24.27 19.40 5.85
N PRO A 273 -24.79 19.17 4.63
CA PRO A 273 -24.30 19.83 3.44
C PRO A 273 -24.76 21.28 3.39
N VAL A 274 -23.91 22.17 2.86
CA VAL A 274 -24.28 23.57 2.58
C VAL A 274 -25.13 23.63 1.31
N SER A 275 -26.44 23.79 1.47
CA SER A 275 -27.42 23.86 0.38
C SER A 275 -28.19 25.18 0.44
N PHE A 276 -27.86 26.11 -0.46
CA PHE A 276 -28.55 27.40 -0.53
C PHE A 276 -29.97 27.24 -1.10
N PRO A 277 -31.00 27.96 -0.60
CA PRO A 277 -30.95 28.97 0.47
C PRO A 277 -31.12 28.43 1.90
N ARG A 278 -31.45 27.15 2.05
CA ARG A 278 -31.95 26.54 3.28
C ARG A 278 -30.87 26.38 4.35
N ASP A 279 -29.80 25.66 4.01
CA ASP A 279 -28.73 25.22 4.90
C ASP A 279 -27.47 26.06 4.60
N ARG A 280 -27.21 27.05 5.45
CA ARG A 280 -25.99 27.88 5.41
C ARG A 280 -25.04 27.45 6.52
N LEU A 281 -23.75 27.72 6.35
CA LEU A 281 -22.70 27.37 7.31
C LEU A 281 -23.07 27.74 8.75
N PHE A 282 -23.01 26.74 9.62
CA PHE A 282 -23.19 26.81 11.07
C PHE A 282 -24.55 27.32 11.56
N LEU A 283 -25.59 27.23 10.74
CA LEU A 283 -26.95 27.52 11.19
C LEU A 283 -27.50 26.42 12.10
N GLU A 284 -27.84 26.76 13.36
CA GLU A 284 -28.39 25.82 14.35
C GLU A 284 -29.69 25.15 13.88
N ARG A 285 -30.57 25.86 13.15
CA ARG A 285 -31.81 25.31 12.58
C ARG A 285 -31.61 24.17 11.58
N SER A 286 -30.40 24.00 11.06
CA SER A 286 -30.07 22.90 10.16
C SER A 286 -29.93 21.57 10.91
N PHE A 287 -29.79 21.62 12.24
CA PHE A 287 -29.65 20.48 13.15
C PHE A 287 -30.84 20.38 14.10
N PHE A 288 -31.16 21.47 14.80
CA PHE A 288 -32.08 21.46 15.92
C PHE A 288 -33.38 22.19 15.61
N ARG A 289 -34.48 21.65 16.11
CA ARG A 289 -35.79 22.31 16.06
C ARG A 289 -35.83 23.43 17.10
N ARG A 290 -36.60 24.49 16.81
CA ARG A 290 -36.93 25.51 17.80
C ARG A 290 -38.15 25.09 18.59
N SER A 291 -38.08 25.24 19.91
CA SER A 291 -39.21 25.08 20.81
C SER A 291 -40.29 26.09 20.44
N PRO A 292 -41.55 25.66 20.20
CA PRO A 292 -42.66 26.57 19.97
C PRO A 292 -42.96 27.47 21.19
N LYS A 293 -42.53 27.05 22.40
CA LYS A 293 -42.84 27.74 23.66
C LYS A 293 -41.79 28.76 24.06
N SER A 294 -40.49 28.43 23.97
CA SER A 294 -39.40 29.34 24.38
C SER A 294 -38.75 30.09 23.21
N GLY A 295 -38.93 29.64 21.97
CA GLY A 295 -38.21 30.17 20.80
C GLY A 295 -36.73 29.81 20.74
N GLU A 296 -36.20 29.12 21.76
CA GLU A 296 -34.85 28.57 21.81
C GLU A 296 -34.75 27.24 21.05
N TYR A 297 -33.54 26.80 20.74
CA TYR A 297 -33.31 25.48 20.13
C TYR A 297 -33.34 24.39 21.18
N ASP A 298 -33.99 23.27 20.86
CA ASP A 298 -34.08 22.12 21.74
C ASP A 298 -32.80 21.27 21.61
N TYR A 299 -31.87 21.43 22.56
CA TYR A 299 -30.63 20.66 22.64
C TYR A 299 -30.81 19.42 23.53
N PRO A 300 -30.25 18.25 23.15
CA PRO A 300 -30.32 17.05 23.96
C PRO A 300 -29.47 17.14 25.24
N GLU A 301 -29.95 16.55 26.35
CA GLU A 301 -29.19 16.35 27.61
C GLU A 301 -28.40 17.57 28.12
N SER A 302 -29.00 18.77 28.10
CA SER A 302 -28.34 20.00 28.56
C SER A 302 -27.04 20.34 27.80
N LEU A 303 -26.84 19.79 26.60
CA LEU A 303 -25.73 20.16 25.73
C LEU A 303 -25.94 21.56 25.14
N ILE A 304 -24.84 22.25 24.88
CA ILE A 304 -24.83 23.55 24.19
C ILE A 304 -23.77 23.57 23.10
N PRO A 305 -23.96 24.32 22.00
CA PRO A 305 -22.91 24.52 20.99
C PRO A 305 -21.64 25.11 21.60
N HIS A 306 -20.51 24.49 21.30
CA HIS A 306 -19.18 24.90 21.79
C HIS A 306 -18.24 25.27 20.64
N SER A 307 -18.16 24.43 19.60
CA SER A 307 -17.28 24.66 18.45
C SER A 307 -17.95 24.31 17.12
N TYR A 308 -17.40 24.85 16.04
CA TYR A 308 -17.79 24.55 14.67
C TYR A 308 -16.89 23.46 14.08
N PHE A 309 -17.44 22.64 13.19
CA PHE A 309 -16.69 21.67 12.39
C PHE A 309 -16.96 21.94 10.91
N TYR A 310 -15.91 22.14 10.11
CA TYR A 310 -15.95 22.36 8.67
C TYR A 310 -15.29 21.19 7.95
N SER A 311 -15.88 20.75 6.86
CA SER A 311 -15.31 19.68 6.03
C SER A 311 -15.57 19.93 4.56
N ARG A 312 -14.53 19.82 3.74
CA ARG A 312 -14.62 19.79 2.28
C ARG A 312 -13.88 18.56 1.79
N LEU A 313 -14.54 17.74 0.98
CA LEU A 313 -14.02 16.42 0.59
C LEU A 313 -13.44 16.37 -0.82
N ARG A 314 -13.73 17.37 -1.66
CA ARG A 314 -13.25 17.49 -3.05
C ARG A 314 -13.35 18.95 -3.50
N VAL A 315 -12.44 19.38 -4.37
CA VAL A 315 -12.47 20.68 -5.05
C VAL A 315 -12.70 20.43 -6.53
N LYS A 316 -13.89 20.72 -7.05
CA LYS A 316 -14.21 20.62 -8.49
C LYS A 316 -14.18 22.03 -9.08
N HIS A 317 -13.43 22.23 -10.17
CA HIS A 317 -13.52 23.40 -11.07
C HIS A 317 -13.41 24.81 -10.47
N GLU A 318 -12.56 25.05 -9.47
CA GLU A 318 -12.18 26.43 -9.15
C GLU A 318 -11.24 26.95 -10.23
N ARG A 319 -11.46 28.13 -10.85
CA ARG A 319 -10.59 28.68 -11.92
C ARG A 319 -9.41 29.49 -11.38
N ASP A 320 -9.54 30.03 -10.18
CA ASP A 320 -8.60 30.93 -9.52
C ASP A 320 -7.58 30.13 -8.69
N ALA A 321 -6.29 30.23 -9.01
CA ALA A 321 -5.25 29.35 -8.45
C ALA A 321 -5.07 29.51 -6.92
N PRO A 322 -4.94 30.73 -6.35
CA PRO A 322 -4.95 30.92 -4.89
C PRO A 322 -6.19 30.37 -4.18
N ARG A 323 -7.39 30.55 -4.76
CA ARG A 323 -8.63 30.04 -4.14
C ARG A 323 -8.70 28.52 -4.18
N ARG A 324 -8.30 27.92 -5.32
CA ARG A 324 -8.22 26.46 -5.47
C ARG A 324 -7.28 25.85 -4.43
N TRP A 325 -6.10 26.45 -4.25
CA TRP A 325 -5.15 26.03 -3.23
C TRP A 325 -5.76 26.12 -1.82
N LEU A 326 -6.44 27.23 -1.48
CA LEU A 326 -7.11 27.38 -0.18
C LEU A 326 -8.24 26.39 0.01
N ALA A 327 -8.98 26.04 -1.05
CA ALA A 327 -10.03 25.04 -0.99
C ALA A 327 -9.49 23.61 -0.78
N GLU A 328 -8.29 23.32 -1.27
CA GLU A 328 -7.62 22.01 -1.19
C GLU A 328 -6.88 21.81 0.14
N HIS A 329 -6.21 22.87 0.62
CA HIS A 329 -5.31 22.79 1.76
C HIS A 329 -5.78 23.61 2.98
N PHE A 330 -6.82 24.44 2.88
CA PHE A 330 -7.27 25.26 4.01
C PHE A 330 -8.79 25.52 3.95
N ILE A 331 -9.22 26.72 4.31
CA ILE A 331 -10.58 27.22 4.17
C ILE A 331 -10.57 28.49 3.31
N VAL A 332 -11.59 28.66 2.47
CA VAL A 332 -11.72 29.86 1.64
C VAL A 332 -12.12 31.07 2.52
N PRO A 333 -11.68 32.30 2.20
CA PRO A 333 -11.89 33.47 3.08
C PRO A 333 -13.36 33.73 3.43
N LYS A 334 -14.27 33.52 2.48
CA LYS A 334 -15.72 33.70 2.67
C LYS A 334 -16.30 32.79 3.76
N ASP A 335 -15.82 31.56 3.83
CA ASP A 335 -16.34 30.56 4.77
C ASP A 335 -15.74 30.77 6.17
N LEU A 336 -14.46 31.16 6.25
CA LEU A 336 -13.82 31.56 7.51
C LEU A 336 -14.44 32.84 8.09
N TRP A 337 -14.82 33.79 7.23
CA TRP A 337 -15.51 35.01 7.63
C TRP A 337 -16.78 34.74 8.44
N VAL A 338 -17.58 33.72 8.06
CA VAL A 338 -18.80 33.35 8.79
C VAL A 338 -18.47 33.00 10.25
N VAL A 339 -17.35 32.32 10.49
CA VAL A 339 -16.90 31.95 11.83
C VAL A 339 -16.49 33.18 12.64
N VAL A 340 -15.65 34.05 12.06
CA VAL A 340 -15.18 35.27 12.74
C VAL A 340 -16.35 36.21 13.06
N TYR A 341 -17.28 36.35 12.11
CA TYR A 341 -18.50 37.13 12.29
C TYR A 341 -19.39 36.57 13.41
N ASN A 342 -19.62 35.25 13.42
CA ASN A 342 -20.41 34.61 14.46
C ASN A 342 -19.73 34.68 15.82
N ALA A 343 -18.40 34.54 15.89
CA ALA A 343 -17.63 34.66 17.12
C ALA A 343 -17.77 36.04 17.78
N LYS A 344 -17.79 37.13 16.98
CA LYS A 344 -18.04 38.50 17.48
C LYS A 344 -19.48 38.69 17.99
N LYS A 345 -20.47 38.00 17.38
CA LYS A 345 -21.90 38.19 17.69
C LYS A 345 -22.50 37.22 18.71
N ARG A 346 -21.93 36.02 18.86
CA ARG A 346 -22.45 34.91 19.66
C ARG A 346 -21.30 34.16 20.36
N PRO A 347 -20.73 34.72 21.45
CA PRO A 347 -19.73 34.00 22.23
C PRO A 347 -20.35 32.74 22.88
N VAL A 348 -19.55 31.70 23.12
CA VAL A 348 -20.02 30.45 23.74
C VAL A 348 -20.62 30.76 25.10
N ILE A 349 -21.88 30.36 25.30
CA ILE A 349 -22.67 30.66 26.51
C ILE A 349 -22.00 29.96 27.70
N GLY A 350 -21.55 30.75 28.67
CA GLY A 350 -20.93 30.28 29.92
C GLY A 350 -19.53 30.83 30.18
N ALA A 351 -18.74 31.14 29.14
CA ALA A 351 -17.34 31.57 29.30
C ALA A 351 -16.94 32.88 28.59
N ARG A 352 -17.82 33.49 27.76
CA ARG A 352 -17.49 34.64 26.88
C ARG A 352 -16.28 34.40 25.95
N VAL A 353 -15.90 33.14 25.72
CA VAL A 353 -14.83 32.75 24.78
C VAL A 353 -15.44 32.57 23.39
N PRO A 354 -14.80 33.06 22.33
CA PRO A 354 -15.31 32.86 20.98
C PRO A 354 -15.22 31.40 20.54
N ALA A 355 -16.21 30.94 19.76
CA ALA A 355 -16.29 29.55 19.30
C ALA A 355 -15.09 29.18 18.41
N SER A 356 -14.46 28.04 18.70
CA SER A 356 -13.37 27.50 17.87
C SER A 356 -13.93 26.83 16.60
N LEU A 357 -13.11 26.74 15.56
CA LEU A 357 -13.41 26.03 14.31
C LEU A 357 -12.42 24.89 14.10
N TYR A 358 -12.92 23.68 13.86
CA TYR A 358 -12.15 22.55 13.36
C TYR A 358 -12.36 22.43 11.85
N MET A 359 -11.27 22.30 11.08
CA MET A 359 -11.30 22.27 9.60
C MET A 359 -10.67 20.98 9.10
N SER A 360 -11.49 20.13 8.49
CA SER A 360 -11.05 18.95 7.73
C SER A 360 -10.83 19.34 6.28
N THR A 361 -9.57 19.33 5.83
CA THR A 361 -9.18 19.71 4.48
C THR A 361 -9.14 18.50 3.54
N PRO A 362 -9.38 18.69 2.23
CA PRO A 362 -9.30 17.60 1.25
C PRO A 362 -7.98 16.83 1.23
N ASP A 363 -6.86 17.52 1.48
CA ASP A 363 -5.52 16.92 1.56
C ASP A 363 -5.29 16.06 2.84
N GLY A 364 -6.29 16.00 3.73
CA GLY A 364 -6.31 15.15 4.92
C GLY A 364 -5.84 15.82 6.21
N ALA A 365 -5.56 17.12 6.24
CA ALA A 365 -5.26 17.78 7.51
C ALA A 365 -6.53 17.98 8.36
N LEU A 366 -6.33 18.06 9.68
CA LEU A 366 -7.33 18.57 10.62
C LEU A 366 -6.71 19.74 11.37
N LEU A 367 -7.26 20.93 11.16
CA LEU A 367 -6.78 22.18 11.73
C LEU A 367 -7.77 22.72 12.76
N LYS A 368 -7.27 23.43 13.76
CA LYS A 368 -8.06 24.13 14.78
C LYS A 368 -7.75 25.62 14.71
N TYR A 369 -8.78 26.42 14.51
CA TYR A 369 -8.73 27.87 14.51
C TYR A 369 -9.50 28.42 15.70
N VAL A 370 -8.89 29.32 16.45
CA VAL A 370 -9.50 30.02 17.58
C VAL A 370 -9.31 31.52 17.38
N PRO A 371 -10.40 32.28 17.11
CA PRO A 371 -10.30 33.71 16.94
C PRO A 371 -9.95 34.39 18.27
N ARG A 372 -9.08 35.39 18.24
CA ARG A 372 -8.74 36.19 19.43
C ARG A 372 -9.79 37.28 19.66
N PRO A 373 -10.01 37.72 20.91
CA PRO A 373 -10.95 38.81 21.21
C PRO A 373 -10.67 40.11 20.44
N ASP A 374 -9.41 40.39 20.12
CA ASP A 374 -8.89 41.57 19.44
C ASP A 374 -8.59 41.34 17.95
N THR A 375 -9.15 40.28 17.34
CA THR A 375 -8.87 39.95 15.94
C THR A 375 -9.25 41.08 14.97
N GLN A 376 -8.27 41.51 14.19
CA GLN A 376 -8.42 42.44 13.06
C GLN A 376 -8.81 41.73 11.77
N LEU A 377 -8.83 40.40 11.77
CA LEU A 377 -9.18 39.62 10.58
C LEU A 377 -10.63 39.91 10.19
N PHE A 378 -10.85 40.25 8.91
CA PHE A 378 -12.16 40.66 8.38
C PHE A 378 -12.75 41.93 8.97
N ASP A 379 -11.91 42.78 9.58
CA ASP A 379 -12.31 44.11 9.97
C ASP A 379 -12.24 45.07 8.77
N ASN A 380 -13.35 45.75 8.47
CA ASN A 380 -13.41 46.71 7.37
C ASN A 380 -12.71 48.03 7.73
N ASP A 381 -12.54 48.31 9.02
CA ASP A 381 -11.89 49.53 9.51
C ASP A 381 -10.36 49.40 9.48
N VAL A 382 -9.84 48.19 9.29
CA VAL A 382 -8.41 47.91 9.15
C VAL A 382 -8.04 47.78 7.66
N PRO A 383 -7.05 48.56 7.17
CA PRO A 383 -6.66 48.51 5.76
C PRO A 383 -6.32 47.10 5.27
N ASN A 384 -6.88 46.72 4.13
CA ASN A 384 -6.70 45.42 3.47
C ASN A 384 -7.20 44.18 4.26
N MET A 385 -7.87 44.36 5.41
CA MET A 385 -8.36 43.24 6.23
C MET A 385 -9.83 42.89 5.99
N GLY A 386 -10.62 43.78 5.38
CA GLY A 386 -12.02 43.48 5.02
C GLY A 386 -12.14 42.28 4.06
N LEU A 387 -13.25 41.52 4.15
CA LEU A 387 -13.46 40.30 3.33
C LEU A 387 -13.30 40.57 1.83
N GLU A 388 -13.93 41.63 1.32
CA GLU A 388 -13.84 41.98 -0.11
C GLU A 388 -12.41 42.38 -0.50
N ALA A 389 -11.69 43.11 0.36
CA ALA A 389 -10.31 43.49 0.11
C ALA A 389 -9.40 42.26 0.02
N ILE A 390 -9.51 41.32 0.97
CA ILE A 390 -8.77 40.05 0.96
C ILE A 390 -9.08 39.25 -0.31
N GLN A 391 -10.36 39.10 -0.65
CA GLN A 391 -10.77 38.33 -1.84
C GLN A 391 -10.31 38.97 -3.16
N ASN A 392 -10.28 40.30 -3.22
CA ASN A 392 -9.77 41.05 -4.37
C ASN A 392 -8.24 40.94 -4.47
N ASN A 393 -7.52 41.03 -3.36
CA ASN A 393 -6.05 40.90 -3.34
C ASN A 393 -5.61 39.48 -3.73
N LEU A 394 -6.32 38.44 -3.29
CA LEU A 394 -6.10 37.05 -3.74
C LEU A 394 -6.35 36.91 -5.25
N ALA A 395 -7.47 37.43 -5.75
CA ALA A 395 -7.81 37.34 -7.18
C ALA A 395 -6.84 38.13 -8.08
N LYS A 396 -6.25 39.23 -7.58
CA LYS A 396 -5.23 40.03 -8.27
C LYS A 396 -3.81 39.49 -8.09
N GLY A 397 -3.59 38.45 -7.29
CA GLY A 397 -2.27 37.92 -6.95
C GLY A 397 -1.41 38.84 -6.08
N GLN A 398 -2.00 39.88 -5.47
CA GLN A 398 -1.32 40.78 -4.53
C GLN A 398 -1.16 40.15 -3.13
N LEU A 399 -1.98 39.15 -2.83
CA LEU A 399 -1.89 38.32 -1.63
C LEU A 399 -1.82 36.85 -2.10
N SER A 400 -0.79 36.11 -1.69
CA SER A 400 -0.73 34.66 -1.97
C SER A 400 -1.61 33.87 -0.99
N ALA A 401 -1.93 32.63 -1.34
CA ALA A 401 -2.70 31.75 -0.46
C ALA A 401 -1.96 31.44 0.86
N THR A 402 -0.64 31.26 0.79
CA THR A 402 0.22 31.06 1.97
C THR A 402 0.34 32.31 2.82
N ASP A 403 0.44 33.50 2.21
CA ASP A 403 0.45 34.78 2.95
C ASP A 403 -0.88 35.02 3.66
N PHE A 404 -2.01 34.60 3.06
CA PHE A 404 -3.29 34.63 3.73
C PHE A 404 -3.31 33.72 4.97
N VAL A 405 -2.77 32.50 4.88
CA VAL A 405 -2.62 31.59 6.04
C VAL A 405 -1.76 32.22 7.15
N VAL A 406 -0.61 32.80 6.79
CA VAL A 406 0.26 33.49 7.76
C VAL A 406 -0.45 34.69 8.38
N THR A 407 -1.25 35.41 7.61
CA THR A 407 -2.09 36.54 8.10
C THR A 407 -3.12 36.05 9.12
N VAL A 408 -3.78 34.91 8.86
CA VAL A 408 -4.70 34.28 9.81
C VAL A 408 -3.96 33.86 11.09
N ALA A 409 -2.82 33.18 10.97
CA ALA A 409 -2.03 32.73 12.12
C ALA A 409 -1.40 33.88 12.95
N ARG A 410 -1.20 35.05 12.35
CA ARG A 410 -0.71 36.25 13.05
C ARG A 410 -1.81 36.90 13.89
N ASN A 411 -3.02 37.01 13.35
CA ASN A 411 -4.14 37.65 14.03
C ASN A 411 -4.82 36.74 15.05
N ASP A 412 -4.81 35.42 14.79
CA ASP A 412 -5.59 34.44 15.53
C ASP A 412 -4.77 33.17 15.84
N SER A 413 -5.29 32.28 16.68
CA SER A 413 -4.59 31.02 16.98
C SER A 413 -4.96 29.94 15.98
N LEU A 414 -3.98 29.48 15.20
CA LEU A 414 -4.12 28.35 14.27
C LEU A 414 -3.23 27.19 14.71
N GLN A 415 -3.78 25.97 14.76
CA GLN A 415 -3.09 24.77 15.22
C GLN A 415 -3.36 23.59 14.27
N VAL A 416 -2.33 22.81 13.97
CA VAL A 416 -2.43 21.53 13.25
C VAL A 416 -2.65 20.41 14.27
N LEU A 417 -3.81 19.74 14.21
CA LEU A 417 -4.14 18.57 15.03
C LEU A 417 -3.80 17.27 14.30
N ARG A 418 -4.05 17.22 12.98
CA ARG A 418 -3.67 16.13 12.10
C ARG A 418 -2.87 16.63 10.91
N THR A 419 -1.76 15.97 10.59
CA THR A 419 -0.88 16.38 9.49
C THR A 419 -1.36 15.94 8.10
N SER A 420 -0.94 16.67 7.07
CA SER A 420 -1.04 16.33 5.64
C SER A 420 0.29 16.62 4.93
N VAL A 421 0.35 16.44 3.61
CA VAL A 421 1.52 16.84 2.81
C VAL A 421 1.78 18.35 2.90
N CYS A 422 0.72 19.18 2.90
CA CYS A 422 0.84 20.64 3.07
C CYS A 422 1.10 21.01 4.54
N TRP A 423 0.38 20.38 5.48
CA TRP A 423 0.46 20.61 6.92
C TRP A 423 1.29 19.53 7.61
N ASP A 424 2.60 19.56 7.42
CA ASP A 424 3.51 18.47 7.77
C ASP A 424 4.01 18.45 9.23
N ARG A 425 3.58 19.40 10.05
CA ARG A 425 3.99 19.54 11.46
C ARG A 425 2.78 19.75 12.36
N LYS A 426 2.72 19.01 13.47
CA LYS A 426 1.69 19.22 14.51
C LYS A 426 2.01 20.44 15.37
N GLY A 427 0.97 21.05 15.92
CA GLY A 427 1.10 22.16 16.88
C GLY A 427 0.72 23.52 16.30
N LEU A 428 1.12 24.58 16.99
CA LEU A 428 0.78 25.95 16.63
C LEU A 428 1.47 26.37 15.33
N VAL A 429 0.71 27.05 14.47
CA VAL A 429 1.19 27.62 13.21
C VAL A 429 1.74 29.01 13.51
N GLY A 430 3.04 29.19 13.31
CA GLY A 430 3.74 30.46 13.54
C GLY A 430 3.89 31.31 12.27
N ILE A 431 4.49 32.49 12.43
CA ILE A 431 4.74 33.44 11.33
C ILE A 431 5.78 32.95 10.30
N HIS A 432 6.58 31.94 10.65
CA HIS A 432 7.57 31.30 9.77
C HIS A 432 7.04 30.00 9.17
N TRP A 433 5.72 29.78 9.24
CA TRP A 433 5.12 28.63 8.62
C TRP A 433 5.25 28.71 7.10
N ALA A 434 5.66 27.58 6.53
CA ALA A 434 5.67 27.33 5.09
C ALA A 434 5.02 25.95 4.84
N PRO A 435 4.28 25.78 3.73
CA PRO A 435 3.72 24.49 3.38
C PRO A 435 4.83 23.49 3.07
N SER A 436 4.63 22.21 3.42
CA SER A 436 5.46 21.10 2.94
C SER A 436 6.98 21.22 3.24
N GLN A 437 7.36 21.86 4.34
CA GLN A 437 8.77 22.09 4.73
C GLN A 437 9.60 20.80 4.91
N ASN A 438 8.98 19.70 5.33
CA ASN A 438 9.55 18.36 5.51
C ASN A 438 9.19 17.42 4.34
N LEU A 439 8.74 17.96 3.21
CA LEU A 439 8.41 17.14 2.04
C LEU A 439 9.66 16.45 1.50
N GLN A 440 9.67 15.14 1.62
CA GLN A 440 10.73 14.32 1.07
C GLN A 440 10.39 13.89 -0.36
N ARG A 441 11.45 13.70 -1.16
CA ARG A 441 11.40 12.97 -2.40
C ARG A 441 10.64 11.64 -2.23
N ARG A 442 9.81 11.31 -3.22
CA ARG A 442 9.22 9.97 -3.33
C ARG A 442 10.30 8.93 -3.62
N SER A 443 10.36 7.90 -2.78
CA SER A 443 11.20 6.73 -3.02
C SER A 443 10.84 6.08 -4.35
N LEU A 444 11.86 5.63 -5.07
CA LEU A 444 11.71 4.87 -6.31
C LEU A 444 12.27 3.47 -6.12
N GLY A 445 11.63 2.50 -6.77
CA GLY A 445 12.14 1.15 -6.90
C GLY A 445 13.37 1.08 -7.84
N PRO A 446 13.87 -0.14 -8.07
CA PRO A 446 14.96 -0.39 -9.01
C PRO A 446 14.64 0.06 -10.45
N VAL A 447 15.69 0.13 -11.27
CA VAL A 447 15.61 0.40 -12.71
C VAL A 447 15.32 -0.90 -13.45
N PHE A 448 14.32 -0.85 -14.34
CA PHE A 448 13.85 -1.98 -15.15
C PHE A 448 13.94 -1.67 -16.65
N LEU A 449 14.03 -2.73 -17.45
CA LEU A 449 14.00 -2.62 -18.92
C LEU A 449 12.61 -2.22 -19.43
N THR A 450 11.54 -2.75 -18.83
CA THR A 450 10.16 -2.48 -19.25
C THR A 450 9.33 -1.84 -18.13
N ALA A 451 8.29 -1.10 -18.51
CA ALA A 451 7.30 -0.58 -17.55
C ALA A 451 6.51 -1.71 -16.86
N ASP A 452 6.33 -2.85 -17.53
CA ASP A 452 5.59 -3.99 -17.00
C ASP A 452 6.34 -4.63 -15.82
N ASP A 453 7.67 -4.78 -15.91
CA ASP A 453 8.49 -5.29 -14.80
C ASP A 453 8.51 -4.31 -13.61
N ALA A 454 8.55 -3.00 -13.90
CA ALA A 454 8.44 -1.97 -12.85
C ALA A 454 7.09 -2.04 -12.13
N ALA A 455 5.99 -2.33 -12.86
CA ALA A 455 4.67 -2.54 -12.28
C ALA A 455 4.60 -3.82 -11.43
N VAL A 456 5.19 -4.93 -11.90
CA VAL A 456 5.30 -6.19 -11.14
C VAL A 456 6.08 -5.98 -9.84
N HIS A 457 7.18 -5.21 -9.89
CA HIS A 457 7.92 -4.84 -8.70
C HIS A 457 7.08 -4.00 -7.74
N ALA A 458 6.42 -2.94 -8.22
CA ALA A 458 5.53 -2.12 -7.39
C ALA A 458 4.42 -2.96 -6.74
N ARG A 459 3.83 -3.92 -7.46
CA ARG A 459 2.84 -4.85 -6.92
C ARG A 459 3.36 -5.66 -5.74
N SER A 460 4.62 -6.09 -5.78
CA SER A 460 5.26 -6.86 -4.70
C SER A 460 5.49 -6.03 -3.42
N GLN A 461 5.49 -4.71 -3.53
CA GLN A 461 5.61 -3.80 -2.38
C GLN A 461 4.26 -3.51 -1.71
N VAL A 462 3.13 -3.86 -2.35
CA VAL A 462 1.80 -3.69 -1.76
C VAL A 462 1.54 -4.81 -0.74
N PRO A 463 1.23 -4.49 0.54
CA PRO A 463 0.96 -5.49 1.56
C PRO A 463 -0.22 -6.39 1.19
N ALA A 464 -0.04 -7.72 1.33
CA ALA A 464 -1.11 -8.67 1.11
C ALA A 464 -2.25 -8.50 2.14
N GLY A 465 -3.50 -8.62 1.71
CA GLY A 465 -4.67 -8.56 2.60
C GLY A 465 -4.95 -7.18 3.20
N THR A 466 -4.30 -6.12 2.70
CA THR A 466 -4.55 -4.75 3.16
C THR A 466 -5.97 -4.28 2.84
N ALA A 467 -6.57 -3.53 3.76
CA ALA A 467 -7.85 -2.84 3.56
C ALA A 467 -7.69 -1.44 2.94
N ARG A 468 -6.46 -1.05 2.58
CA ARG A 468 -6.14 0.23 1.94
C ARG A 468 -5.92 0.05 0.44
N VAL A 469 -6.25 1.09 -0.32
CA VAL A 469 -5.94 1.18 -1.75
C VAL A 469 -4.60 1.89 -1.87
N PHE A 470 -3.69 1.30 -2.66
CA PHE A 470 -2.37 1.84 -2.95
C PHE A 470 -2.29 2.28 -4.40
N GLY A 471 -1.50 3.30 -4.69
CA GLY A 471 -1.21 3.70 -6.06
C GLY A 471 0.15 4.36 -6.18
N GLY A 472 0.53 4.61 -7.42
CA GLY A 472 1.80 5.24 -7.75
C GLY A 472 1.97 5.41 -9.25
N GLN A 473 3.19 5.76 -9.64
CA GLN A 473 3.52 6.14 -11.01
C GLN A 473 4.75 5.41 -11.51
N ILE A 474 4.80 5.20 -12.83
CA ILE A 474 5.97 4.67 -13.53
C ILE A 474 6.56 5.81 -14.37
N LEU A 475 7.86 5.99 -14.22
CA LEU A 475 8.65 7.03 -14.86
C LEU A 475 9.55 6.39 -15.92
N LEU A 476 9.65 7.06 -17.08
CA LEU A 476 10.64 6.80 -18.12
C LEU A 476 11.84 7.73 -17.91
N ARG A 477 13.02 7.13 -17.76
CA ARG A 477 14.31 7.81 -17.66
C ARG A 477 14.81 8.24 -19.04
N SER A 478 15.74 9.20 -19.08
CA SER A 478 16.40 9.66 -20.30
C SER A 478 17.19 8.56 -21.06
N ASP A 479 17.60 7.50 -20.36
CA ASP A 479 18.27 6.32 -20.94
C ASP A 479 17.31 5.29 -21.55
N GLY A 480 16.00 5.55 -21.53
CA GLY A 480 14.97 4.66 -22.08
C GLY A 480 14.49 3.55 -21.13
N ARG A 481 14.92 3.58 -19.86
CA ARG A 481 14.54 2.59 -18.83
C ARG A 481 13.45 3.10 -17.91
N TYR A 482 12.87 2.20 -17.12
CA TYR A 482 11.71 2.49 -16.28
C TYR A 482 12.02 2.35 -14.80
N VAL A 483 11.40 3.21 -13.98
CA VAL A 483 11.39 3.11 -12.52
C VAL A 483 9.97 3.35 -12.02
N ALA A 484 9.55 2.62 -11.00
CA ALA A 484 8.27 2.84 -10.33
C ALA A 484 8.50 3.61 -9.04
N THR A 485 7.55 4.49 -8.66
CA THR A 485 7.48 4.98 -7.28
C THR A 485 7.16 3.83 -6.34
N ASP A 486 7.54 3.94 -5.07
CA ASP A 486 6.98 3.05 -4.04
C ASP A 486 5.46 3.27 -3.91
N PRO A 487 4.65 2.23 -3.65
CA PRO A 487 3.21 2.39 -3.51
C PRO A 487 2.85 3.28 -2.32
N VAL A 488 2.02 4.29 -2.55
CA VAL A 488 1.50 5.18 -1.52
C VAL A 488 0.02 4.92 -1.28
N ASP A 489 -0.44 5.10 -0.04
CA ASP A 489 -1.87 5.10 0.25
C ASP A 489 -2.57 6.17 -0.59
N ILE A 490 -3.57 5.77 -1.36
CA ILE A 490 -4.38 6.66 -2.19
C ILE A 490 -5.82 6.70 -1.67
N PRO A 491 -6.49 7.87 -1.79
CA PRO A 491 -7.83 8.02 -1.27
C PRO A 491 -8.87 7.27 -2.09
N GLN A 492 -8.59 6.94 -3.36
CA GLN A 492 -9.45 6.19 -4.28
C GLN A 492 -8.62 5.70 -5.47
N GLU A 493 -9.13 4.74 -6.25
CA GLU A 493 -8.40 4.14 -7.38
C GLU A 493 -8.04 5.13 -8.51
N ASP A 494 -8.96 6.03 -8.90
CA ASP A 494 -8.73 7.14 -9.81
C ASP A 494 -8.27 8.38 -9.04
N PHE A 495 -7.04 8.28 -8.52
CA PHE A 495 -6.35 9.38 -7.87
C PHE A 495 -5.73 10.35 -8.91
N ASP A 496 -5.63 11.62 -8.54
CA ASP A 496 -4.92 12.63 -9.33
C ASP A 496 -3.41 12.34 -9.36
N ILE A 497 -2.77 12.54 -10.52
CA ILE A 497 -1.32 12.38 -10.68
C ILE A 497 -0.52 13.23 -9.66
N LYS A 498 -1.07 14.37 -9.23
CA LYS A 498 -0.48 15.25 -8.23
C LYS A 498 -0.44 14.67 -6.82
N TRP A 499 -1.18 13.60 -6.55
CA TRP A 499 -1.15 12.92 -5.26
C TRP A 499 0.21 12.26 -4.97
N VAL A 500 0.85 11.71 -6.00
CA VAL A 500 2.17 11.08 -5.86
C VAL A 500 3.25 12.14 -5.94
N PHE A 501 3.24 12.99 -6.97
CA PHE A 501 4.15 14.13 -7.09
C PHE A 501 3.36 15.44 -7.03
N ALA A 502 3.29 16.04 -5.84
CA ALA A 502 2.66 17.33 -5.66
C ALA A 502 3.44 18.44 -6.38
N ASP A 503 2.77 19.52 -6.78
CA ASP A 503 3.42 20.66 -7.42
C ASP A 503 4.56 21.21 -6.54
N ALA A 504 4.37 21.26 -5.22
CA ALA A 504 5.40 21.63 -4.25
C ALA A 504 6.66 20.73 -4.31
N ALA A 505 6.51 19.43 -4.64
CA ALA A 505 7.66 18.55 -4.82
C ALA A 505 8.49 18.95 -6.05
N VAL A 506 7.83 19.44 -7.12
CA VAL A 506 8.50 19.91 -8.32
C VAL A 506 9.22 21.23 -8.03
N GLU A 507 8.55 22.17 -7.36
CA GLU A 507 9.10 23.47 -6.98
C GLU A 507 10.33 23.35 -6.05
N LEU A 508 10.32 22.39 -5.13
CA LEU A 508 11.43 22.08 -4.23
C LEU A 508 12.52 21.20 -4.85
N GLY A 509 12.44 20.89 -6.15
CA GLY A 509 13.42 20.04 -6.84
C GLY A 509 13.45 18.58 -6.37
N GLN A 510 12.37 18.10 -5.74
CA GLN A 510 12.20 16.73 -5.25
C GLN A 510 11.67 15.76 -6.32
N PHE A 511 11.24 16.28 -7.47
CA PHE A 511 10.87 15.44 -8.62
C PHE A 511 12.14 14.78 -9.22
N PRO A 512 12.11 13.48 -9.57
CA PRO A 512 13.27 12.80 -10.12
C PRO A 512 13.80 13.45 -11.40
N THR A 513 15.09 13.77 -11.43
CA THR A 513 15.75 14.39 -12.58
C THR A 513 15.67 13.50 -13.82
N ASP A 514 15.55 14.09 -15.01
CA ASP A 514 15.56 13.36 -16.29
C ASP A 514 14.53 12.23 -16.41
N CYS A 515 13.41 12.35 -15.68
CA CYS A 515 12.31 11.41 -15.70
C CYS A 515 11.04 12.03 -16.28
N THR A 516 10.23 11.22 -16.95
CA THR A 516 8.89 11.62 -17.40
C THR A 516 7.87 10.58 -16.97
N ILE A 517 6.71 11.01 -16.48
CA ILE A 517 5.65 10.07 -16.09
C ILE A 517 5.05 9.44 -17.35
N VAL A 518 4.94 8.11 -17.37
CA VAL A 518 4.41 7.34 -18.51
C VAL A 518 3.25 6.41 -18.12
N ALA A 519 3.12 6.07 -16.84
CA ALA A 519 2.03 5.23 -16.36
C ALA A 519 1.57 5.57 -14.95
N ARG A 520 0.35 5.14 -14.62
CA ARG A 520 -0.19 5.07 -13.25
C ARG A 520 -0.50 3.62 -12.91
N TYR A 521 -0.21 3.21 -11.68
CA TYR A 521 -0.68 1.93 -11.16
C TYR A 521 -1.55 2.15 -9.92
N ARG A 522 -2.49 1.23 -9.70
CA ARG A 522 -3.35 1.19 -8.50
C ARG A 522 -3.61 -0.23 -8.06
N SER A 523 -3.83 -0.43 -6.77
CA SER A 523 -4.33 -1.67 -6.19
C SER A 523 -5.78 -1.55 -5.83
N ARG A 524 -6.47 -2.68 -5.89
CA ARG A 524 -7.86 -2.77 -5.45
C ARG A 524 -7.97 -3.61 -4.19
N VAL A 525 -8.87 -3.20 -3.31
CA VAL A 525 -9.24 -3.98 -2.13
C VAL A 525 -10.38 -4.92 -2.51
N LEU A 526 -10.24 -6.21 -2.18
CA LEU A 526 -11.32 -7.16 -2.40
C LEU A 526 -12.51 -6.83 -1.49
N ARG A 527 -13.69 -6.63 -2.08
CA ARG A 527 -14.93 -6.44 -1.32
C ARG A 527 -16.14 -7.05 -1.99
N ALA A 528 -17.22 -7.19 -1.23
CA ALA A 528 -18.54 -7.47 -1.77
C ALA A 528 -19.20 -6.19 -2.30
N LEU A 529 -19.92 -6.32 -3.40
CA LEU A 529 -20.49 -5.21 -4.16
C LEU A 529 -21.98 -5.03 -3.89
N PRO A 530 -22.50 -3.78 -3.94
CA PRO A 530 -23.92 -3.47 -3.77
C PRO A 530 -24.74 -3.67 -5.06
N ILE A 531 -24.29 -4.54 -5.96
CA ILE A 531 -24.95 -4.82 -7.25
C ILE A 531 -25.19 -6.32 -7.43
N LEU A 532 -26.25 -6.69 -8.13
CA LEU A 532 -26.55 -8.07 -8.47
C LEU A 532 -25.95 -8.40 -9.85
N LEU A 533 -25.05 -9.37 -9.91
CA LEU A 533 -24.38 -9.82 -11.15
C LEU A 533 -24.30 -11.35 -11.17
N SER A 534 -24.06 -11.93 -12.35
CA SER A 534 -23.67 -13.34 -12.47
C SER A 534 -22.34 -13.57 -11.71
N ASP A 535 -22.05 -14.81 -11.30
CA ASP A 535 -20.80 -15.12 -10.59
C ASP A 535 -19.55 -14.67 -11.38
N VAL A 536 -19.56 -14.90 -12.69
CA VAL A 536 -18.47 -14.52 -13.59
C VAL A 536 -18.32 -13.00 -13.71
N ASP A 537 -19.43 -12.28 -13.89
CA ASP A 537 -19.39 -10.82 -13.99
C ASP A 537 -19.06 -10.16 -12.64
N ASN A 538 -19.48 -10.74 -11.52
CA ASN A 538 -19.12 -10.29 -10.17
C ASN A 538 -17.62 -10.45 -9.91
N GLU A 539 -17.03 -11.59 -10.30
CA GLU A 539 -15.59 -11.80 -10.23
C GLU A 539 -14.84 -10.84 -11.18
N LEU A 540 -15.34 -10.65 -12.40
CA LEU A 540 -14.73 -9.76 -13.39
C LEU A 540 -14.76 -8.30 -12.96
N TYR A 541 -15.90 -7.81 -12.47
CA TYR A 541 -16.04 -6.41 -12.05
C TYR A 541 -15.06 -6.05 -10.94
N ARG A 542 -14.80 -6.99 -10.01
CA ARG A 542 -13.77 -6.83 -8.97
C ARG A 542 -12.35 -6.85 -9.51
N ASN A 543 -12.10 -7.46 -10.66
CA ASN A 543 -10.75 -7.64 -11.21
C ASN A 543 -10.52 -6.87 -12.53
N MET A 544 -11.38 -5.92 -12.91
CA MET A 544 -11.20 -5.05 -14.09
C MET A 544 -10.96 -3.58 -13.71
N LEU A 545 -10.33 -2.77 -14.57
CA LEU A 545 -10.19 -1.32 -14.31
C LEU A 545 -11.57 -0.68 -14.09
N SER A 546 -11.66 0.21 -13.09
CA SER A 546 -12.90 0.91 -12.78
C SER A 546 -13.33 1.80 -13.95
N VAL A 547 -14.63 2.05 -14.04
CA VAL A 547 -15.20 2.93 -15.07
C VAL A 547 -14.65 4.36 -14.93
N ASP A 548 -14.48 4.88 -13.71
CA ASP A 548 -13.91 6.21 -13.47
C ASP A 548 -12.46 6.30 -13.95
N SER A 549 -11.61 5.33 -13.59
CA SER A 549 -10.20 5.31 -14.02
C SER A 549 -10.09 5.32 -15.55
N VAL A 550 -10.93 4.52 -16.22
CA VAL A 550 -10.96 4.42 -17.68
C VAL A 550 -11.48 5.73 -18.29
N TYR A 551 -12.57 6.30 -17.76
CA TYR A 551 -13.15 7.56 -18.25
C TYR A 551 -12.20 8.75 -18.06
N THR A 552 -11.58 8.88 -16.89
CA THR A 552 -10.57 9.92 -16.61
C THR A 552 -9.38 9.79 -17.55
N ALA A 553 -8.95 8.58 -17.88
CA ALA A 553 -7.93 8.37 -18.88
C ALA A 553 -8.37 8.89 -20.27
N PHE A 554 -9.65 8.72 -20.68
CA PHE A 554 -10.16 9.25 -21.96
C PHE A 554 -10.18 10.77 -22.02
N MET A 555 -10.50 11.42 -20.90
CA MET A 555 -10.66 12.87 -20.85
C MET A 555 -9.33 13.62 -20.78
N ARG A 556 -8.20 12.93 -20.57
CA ARG A 556 -6.86 13.53 -20.57
C ARG A 556 -6.39 13.83 -21.98
N ARG A 557 -6.52 15.09 -22.39
CA ARG A 557 -6.13 15.57 -23.74
C ARG A 557 -4.62 15.69 -23.98
N ALA A 558 -3.80 15.72 -22.92
CA ALA A 558 -2.38 16.11 -23.03
C ALA A 558 -1.41 14.95 -23.27
N ARG A 559 -1.67 13.75 -22.72
CA ARG A 559 -0.79 12.57 -22.87
C ARG A 559 -1.53 11.29 -22.49
N ALA A 560 -1.47 10.28 -23.35
CA ALA A 560 -1.97 8.94 -23.03
C ALA A 560 -0.99 8.25 -22.06
N PHE A 561 -1.46 7.87 -20.88
CA PHE A 561 -0.72 7.05 -19.93
C PHE A 561 -1.15 5.60 -20.01
N ASP A 562 -0.25 4.69 -19.64
CA ASP A 562 -0.64 3.33 -19.31
C ASP A 562 -1.32 3.31 -17.94
N GLU A 563 -2.47 2.65 -17.85
CA GLU A 563 -3.24 2.49 -16.62
C GLU A 563 -3.13 1.03 -16.16
N TYR A 564 -2.40 0.79 -15.07
CA TYR A 564 -2.23 -0.52 -14.45
C TYR A 564 -3.20 -0.73 -13.28
N LEU A 565 -3.83 -1.91 -13.23
CA LEU A 565 -4.57 -2.44 -12.10
C LEU A 565 -3.85 -3.65 -11.51
N PHE A 566 -3.59 -3.60 -10.21
CA PHE A 566 -3.22 -4.73 -9.38
C PHE A 566 -4.49 -5.36 -8.84
N ALA A 567 -4.96 -6.39 -9.53
CA ALA A 567 -6.22 -7.04 -9.24
C ALA A 567 -6.12 -7.92 -7.98
N PRO A 568 -7.21 -8.03 -7.19
CA PRO A 568 -7.22 -8.86 -5.99
C PRO A 568 -6.96 -10.35 -6.23
N ASP A 569 -7.31 -10.86 -7.41
CA ASP A 569 -7.05 -12.25 -7.84
C ASP A 569 -5.58 -12.55 -8.17
N GLY A 570 -4.71 -11.55 -8.08
CA GLY A 570 -3.28 -11.65 -8.41
C GLY A 570 -2.92 -11.20 -9.83
N ALA A 571 -3.89 -10.93 -10.70
CA ALA A 571 -3.61 -10.42 -12.04
C ALA A 571 -3.04 -9.00 -11.99
N ILE A 572 -2.21 -8.68 -12.98
CA ILE A 572 -1.83 -7.30 -13.30
C ILE A 572 -2.30 -7.01 -14.71
N ILE A 573 -3.18 -6.02 -14.84
CA ILE A 573 -3.78 -5.65 -16.11
C ILE A 573 -3.28 -4.26 -16.47
N ARG A 574 -2.83 -4.11 -17.71
CA ARG A 574 -2.43 -2.84 -18.30
C ARG A 574 -3.43 -2.46 -19.38
N TYR A 575 -3.92 -1.23 -19.32
CA TYR A 575 -4.70 -0.65 -20.39
C TYR A 575 -4.05 0.63 -20.89
N ARG A 576 -3.82 0.69 -22.20
CA ARG A 576 -3.47 1.93 -22.90
C ARG A 576 -4.65 2.36 -23.74
N ILE A 577 -4.99 3.62 -23.59
CA ILE A 577 -6.18 4.17 -24.22
C ILE A 577 -6.00 4.36 -25.72
N GLY A 578 -7.05 4.03 -26.47
CA GLY A 578 -7.15 4.34 -27.89
C GLY A 578 -8.14 5.48 -28.15
N THR A 579 -8.95 5.39 -29.21
CA THR A 579 -9.79 6.51 -29.67
C THR A 579 -11.14 6.52 -28.95
N TRP A 580 -11.39 7.53 -28.12
CA TRP A 580 -12.65 7.70 -27.35
C TRP A 580 -13.91 7.68 -28.22
N GLU A 581 -13.86 8.30 -29.40
CA GLU A 581 -14.99 8.43 -30.31
C GLU A 581 -15.52 7.06 -30.77
N ARG A 582 -14.64 6.08 -30.91
CA ARG A 582 -15.00 4.70 -31.28
C ARG A 582 -15.81 4.01 -30.17
N ILE A 583 -15.37 4.14 -28.92
CA ILE A 583 -16.10 3.60 -27.75
C ILE A 583 -17.45 4.27 -27.60
N ARG A 584 -17.47 5.60 -27.77
CA ARG A 584 -18.69 6.39 -27.66
C ARG A 584 -19.74 5.91 -28.66
N ALA A 585 -19.34 5.68 -29.91
CA ALA A 585 -20.22 5.12 -30.94
C ALA A 585 -20.68 3.69 -30.59
N ASP A 586 -19.77 2.81 -30.17
CA ASP A 586 -20.07 1.42 -29.83
C ASP A 586 -20.97 1.27 -28.59
N LEU A 587 -20.84 2.17 -27.60
CA LEU A 587 -21.72 2.24 -26.42
C LEU A 587 -23.09 2.78 -26.80
N GLY A 588 -23.12 3.83 -27.63
CA GLY A 588 -24.36 4.40 -28.18
C GLY A 588 -25.17 3.33 -28.90
N ILE A 589 -24.55 2.52 -29.76
CA ILE A 589 -25.21 1.44 -30.51
C ILE A 589 -25.75 0.36 -29.56
N ALA A 590 -24.92 -0.16 -28.65
CA ALA A 590 -25.31 -1.27 -27.77
C ALA A 590 -26.48 -0.92 -26.84
N ILE A 591 -26.59 0.34 -26.44
CA ILE A 591 -27.61 0.79 -25.49
C ILE A 591 -28.83 1.38 -26.22
N SER A 592 -28.67 1.88 -27.44
CA SER A 592 -29.79 2.32 -28.31
C SER A 592 -30.74 1.19 -28.71
N MET A 593 -30.33 -0.08 -28.62
CA MET A 593 -31.22 -1.23 -28.80
C MET A 593 -32.15 -1.48 -27.58
N LEU A 594 -31.94 -0.79 -26.46
CA LEU A 594 -32.69 -0.93 -25.20
C LEU A 594 -33.25 0.40 -24.63
N GLY A 595 -32.88 1.57 -25.16
CA GLY A 595 -33.41 2.87 -24.71
C GLY A 595 -32.74 4.12 -25.31
N LYS A 596 -33.28 5.32 -25.02
CA LYS A 596 -32.76 6.61 -25.54
C LYS A 596 -31.34 6.89 -25.01
N PRO A 597 -30.35 7.17 -25.88
CA PRO A 597 -28.99 7.50 -25.43
C PRO A 597 -28.98 8.80 -24.61
N ALA A 598 -28.23 8.81 -23.51
CA ALA A 598 -27.99 10.02 -22.72
C ALA A 598 -27.24 11.08 -23.54
N ARG A 599 -27.51 12.36 -23.27
CA ARG A 599 -26.85 13.50 -23.95
C ARG A 599 -25.35 13.58 -23.65
N ASP A 600 -24.92 13.13 -22.46
CA ASP A 600 -23.54 13.09 -22.03
C ASP A 600 -23.17 11.67 -21.56
N LEU A 601 -22.29 11.00 -22.31
CA LEU A 601 -21.74 9.68 -21.98
C LEU A 601 -20.62 9.85 -20.94
N ASP A 602 -20.99 10.00 -19.66
CA ASP A 602 -20.05 10.14 -18.53
C ASP A 602 -19.88 8.84 -17.73
N ALA A 603 -18.92 8.83 -16.79
CA ALA A 603 -18.61 7.66 -15.98
C ALA A 603 -19.77 7.22 -15.06
N THR A 604 -20.54 8.18 -14.54
CA THR A 604 -21.68 7.92 -13.65
C THR A 604 -22.75 7.15 -14.40
N TRP A 605 -23.09 7.60 -15.61
CA TRP A 605 -24.08 6.94 -16.45
C TRP A 605 -23.68 5.50 -16.80
N ILE A 606 -22.41 5.25 -17.16
CA ILE A 606 -21.94 3.89 -17.47
C ILE A 606 -22.07 2.97 -16.24
N LYS A 607 -21.71 3.46 -15.05
CA LYS A 607 -21.89 2.70 -13.80
C LYS A 607 -23.35 2.40 -13.51
N GLU A 608 -24.26 3.36 -13.69
CA GLU A 608 -25.69 3.13 -13.55
C GLU A 608 -26.20 2.04 -14.49
N GLN A 609 -25.71 1.97 -15.74
CA GLN A 609 -26.09 0.91 -16.68
C GLN A 609 -25.60 -0.48 -16.22
N ILE A 610 -24.41 -0.57 -15.64
CA ILE A 610 -23.88 -1.81 -15.05
C ILE A 610 -24.70 -2.22 -13.83
N HIS A 611 -25.01 -1.26 -12.94
CA HIS A 611 -25.77 -1.49 -11.72
C HIS A 611 -27.22 -1.91 -12.02
N ALA A 612 -27.80 -1.39 -13.11
CA ALA A 612 -29.11 -1.78 -13.61
C ALA A 612 -29.11 -3.13 -14.36
N GLY A 613 -27.95 -3.74 -14.59
CA GLY A 613 -27.82 -5.00 -15.34
C GLY A 613 -28.00 -4.87 -16.86
N THR A 614 -28.12 -3.64 -17.38
CA THR A 614 -28.27 -3.37 -18.83
C THR A 614 -26.96 -3.52 -19.61
N LEU A 615 -25.83 -3.31 -18.95
CA LEU A 615 -24.48 -3.51 -19.49
C LEU A 615 -23.71 -4.46 -18.58
N THR A 616 -23.33 -5.64 -19.09
CA THR A 616 -22.54 -6.57 -18.28
C THR A 616 -21.06 -6.16 -18.23
N PRO A 617 -20.36 -6.41 -17.10
CA PRO A 617 -18.91 -6.24 -17.02
C PRO A 617 -18.14 -6.92 -18.15
N THR A 618 -18.56 -8.13 -18.56
CA THR A 618 -17.96 -8.84 -19.70
C THR A 618 -18.12 -8.07 -21.01
N ALA A 619 -19.30 -7.54 -21.29
CA ALA A 619 -19.56 -6.73 -22.48
C ALA A 619 -18.76 -5.41 -22.46
N TRP A 620 -18.61 -4.79 -21.28
CA TRP A 620 -17.77 -3.62 -21.08
C TRP A 620 -16.29 -3.90 -21.41
N VAL A 621 -15.71 -4.97 -20.86
CA VAL A 621 -14.31 -5.35 -21.13
C VAL A 621 -14.08 -5.65 -22.62
N LYS A 622 -15.00 -6.36 -23.28
CA LYS A 622 -14.92 -6.61 -24.73
C LYS A 622 -14.89 -5.32 -25.54
N LYS A 623 -15.63 -4.27 -25.13
CA LYS A 623 -15.56 -2.95 -25.77
C LYS A 623 -14.22 -2.26 -25.54
N LEU A 624 -13.63 -2.38 -24.34
CA LEU A 624 -12.30 -1.81 -24.06
C LEU A 624 -11.20 -2.47 -24.90
N VAL A 625 -11.26 -3.78 -25.09
CA VAL A 625 -10.34 -4.54 -25.96
C VAL A 625 -10.40 -4.02 -27.40
N ASN A 626 -11.59 -3.74 -27.93
CA ASN A 626 -11.76 -3.29 -29.32
C ASN A 626 -11.33 -1.84 -29.59
N SER A 627 -11.07 -1.07 -28.54
CA SER A 627 -10.92 0.39 -28.62
C SER A 627 -9.62 0.94 -28.06
N GLY A 628 -8.85 0.12 -27.36
CA GLY A 628 -7.54 0.44 -26.83
C GLY A 628 -6.63 -0.79 -26.87
N TYR A 629 -5.54 -0.74 -26.12
CA TYR A 629 -4.61 -1.86 -25.99
C TYR A 629 -4.67 -2.39 -24.56
N LEU A 630 -5.22 -3.60 -24.42
CA LEU A 630 -5.35 -4.30 -23.15
C LEU A 630 -4.32 -5.45 -23.10
N LYS A 631 -3.57 -5.54 -22.01
CA LYS A 631 -2.55 -6.57 -21.78
C LYS A 631 -2.66 -7.14 -20.38
N VAL A 632 -2.60 -8.47 -20.29
CA VAL A 632 -2.38 -9.19 -19.03
C VAL A 632 -0.87 -9.29 -18.83
N VAL A 633 -0.36 -8.58 -17.83
CA VAL A 633 1.08 -8.55 -17.47
C VAL A 633 1.42 -9.70 -16.53
N ALA A 634 0.57 -9.94 -15.53
CA ALA A 634 0.60 -11.11 -14.68
C ALA A 634 -0.78 -11.77 -14.73
N GLY A 635 -0.80 -13.09 -14.94
CA GLY A 635 -2.04 -13.84 -15.16
C GLY A 635 -2.77 -14.23 -13.87
N SER A 636 -4.06 -14.57 -14.02
CA SER A 636 -4.89 -15.18 -12.98
C SER A 636 -5.79 -16.26 -13.59
N ARG A 637 -6.57 -16.96 -12.76
CA ARG A 637 -7.56 -17.93 -13.24
C ARG A 637 -8.59 -17.26 -14.16
N LEU A 638 -9.03 -16.05 -13.84
CA LEU A 638 -10.04 -15.31 -14.60
C LEU A 638 -9.47 -14.75 -15.92
N TRP A 639 -8.32 -14.09 -15.85
CA TRP A 639 -7.72 -13.36 -16.98
C TRP A 639 -6.86 -14.23 -17.90
N GLY A 640 -6.51 -15.44 -17.48
CA GLY A 640 -5.61 -16.34 -18.20
C GLY A 640 -4.13 -15.94 -18.05
N PRO A 641 -3.23 -16.54 -18.85
CA PRO A 641 -1.79 -16.25 -18.78
C PRO A 641 -1.47 -14.85 -19.31
N ALA A 642 -0.25 -14.37 -19.03
CA ALA A 642 0.25 -13.10 -19.54
C ALA A 642 0.24 -13.07 -21.08
N ARG A 643 -0.44 -12.09 -21.67
CA ARG A 643 -0.66 -11.93 -23.11
C ARG A 643 -1.25 -10.57 -23.46
N ASP A 644 -1.11 -10.19 -24.72
CA ASP A 644 -1.92 -9.13 -25.32
C ASP A 644 -3.34 -9.66 -25.53
N VAL A 645 -4.34 -8.92 -25.06
CA VAL A 645 -5.75 -9.33 -25.12
C VAL A 645 -6.35 -8.78 -26.40
N THR A 646 -6.43 -9.63 -27.42
CA THR A 646 -7.14 -9.34 -28.68
C THR A 646 -8.62 -9.75 -28.63
N GLU A 647 -8.93 -10.76 -27.82
CA GLU A 647 -10.27 -11.23 -27.51
C GLU A 647 -10.30 -11.68 -26.04
N PHE A 648 -11.38 -11.32 -25.34
CA PHE A 648 -11.56 -11.61 -23.92
C PHE A 648 -12.65 -12.65 -23.72
N GLU A 649 -12.27 -13.78 -23.12
CA GLU A 649 -13.17 -14.81 -22.61
C GLU A 649 -12.75 -15.17 -21.17
N PRO A 650 -13.68 -15.17 -20.19
CA PRO A 650 -13.38 -15.54 -18.81
C PRO A 650 -12.85 -16.97 -18.68
N TYR A 651 -11.91 -17.19 -17.77
CA TYR A 651 -11.33 -18.50 -17.44
C TYR A 651 -10.69 -19.23 -18.63
N GLN A 652 -10.19 -18.48 -19.61
CA GLN A 652 -9.55 -19.06 -20.78
C GLN A 652 -8.33 -19.90 -20.37
N THR A 653 -8.40 -21.20 -20.67
CA THR A 653 -7.28 -22.12 -20.51
C THR A 653 -6.40 -22.11 -21.75
N THR A 654 -5.08 -22.20 -21.56
CA THR A 654 -4.14 -22.39 -22.67
C THR A 654 -4.46 -23.71 -23.37
N PRO A 655 -4.70 -23.72 -24.70
CA PRO A 655 -4.94 -24.96 -25.42
C PRO A 655 -3.73 -25.88 -25.31
N HIS A 656 -3.97 -27.18 -25.14
CA HIS A 656 -2.92 -28.20 -25.14
C HIS A 656 -2.31 -28.32 -26.54
N THR A 657 -1.22 -27.58 -26.80
CA THR A 657 -0.44 -27.75 -28.02
C THR A 657 0.33 -29.07 -27.97
N THR A 658 0.32 -29.83 -29.06
CA THR A 658 1.22 -30.98 -29.26
C THR A 658 2.66 -30.48 -29.39
N GLY A 659 3.35 -30.32 -28.25
CA GLY A 659 4.69 -29.73 -28.18
C GLY A 659 4.90 -28.98 -26.87
N TYR A 660 5.92 -28.12 -26.83
CA TYR A 660 6.12 -27.23 -25.69
C TYR A 660 5.53 -25.84 -25.92
N PRO A 661 5.07 -25.14 -24.87
CA PRO A 661 4.57 -23.78 -25.00
C PRO A 661 5.71 -22.85 -25.43
N ARG A 662 5.53 -22.20 -26.59
CA ARG A 662 6.36 -21.07 -27.03
C ARG A 662 5.95 -19.81 -26.28
N ALA A 663 6.89 -18.88 -26.14
CA ALA A 663 6.61 -17.57 -25.56
C ALA A 663 5.63 -16.79 -26.46
N LEU A 664 4.54 -16.30 -25.88
CA LEU A 664 3.57 -15.41 -26.56
C LEU A 664 3.91 -13.93 -26.37
N THR A 665 4.63 -13.61 -25.29
CA THR A 665 5.07 -12.27 -24.92
C THR A 665 6.52 -12.29 -24.49
N GLU A 666 7.13 -11.12 -24.37
CA GLU A 666 8.43 -11.00 -23.71
C GLU A 666 8.39 -11.63 -22.30
N PRO A 667 9.51 -12.24 -21.87
CA PRO A 667 9.63 -12.79 -20.52
C PRO A 667 9.69 -11.68 -19.49
N ALA A 668 9.35 -12.00 -18.24
CA ALA A 668 9.62 -11.11 -17.13
C ALA A 668 11.14 -10.98 -16.91
N TYR A 669 11.62 -9.77 -16.67
CA TYR A 669 13.03 -9.46 -16.46
C TYR A 669 13.33 -9.10 -15.00
N SER A 670 14.54 -9.40 -14.55
CA SER A 670 15.09 -8.84 -13.32
C SER A 670 15.31 -7.33 -13.47
N ALA A 671 15.50 -6.64 -12.35
CA ALA A 671 16.05 -5.29 -12.38
C ALA A 671 17.44 -5.26 -13.04
N ILE A 672 17.82 -4.09 -13.55
CA ILE A 672 19.12 -3.89 -14.21
C ILE A 672 20.24 -3.92 -13.16
N CYS A 673 21.30 -4.66 -13.46
CA CYS A 673 22.51 -4.78 -12.65
C CYS A 673 23.73 -4.21 -13.38
N VAL A 674 24.75 -3.83 -12.60
CA VAL A 674 26.06 -3.41 -13.12
C VAL A 674 27.01 -4.58 -13.34
N GLN A 675 26.69 -5.78 -12.84
CA GLN A 675 27.46 -7.00 -13.03
C GLN A 675 26.57 -8.19 -13.40
N GLU A 676 27.16 -9.14 -14.11
CA GLU A 676 26.49 -10.38 -14.54
C GLU A 676 26.07 -11.26 -13.35
N GLN A 677 26.96 -11.43 -12.36
CA GLN A 677 26.68 -12.26 -11.18
C GLN A 677 25.53 -11.72 -10.32
N ASP A 678 25.34 -10.40 -10.31
CA ASP A 678 24.25 -9.76 -9.56
C ASP A 678 22.91 -9.98 -10.27
N ALA A 679 22.87 -9.96 -11.61
CA ALA A 679 21.67 -10.33 -12.37
C ALA A 679 21.27 -11.80 -12.12
N ALA A 680 22.25 -12.71 -12.09
CA ALA A 680 22.02 -14.11 -11.73
C ALA A 680 21.47 -14.26 -10.30
N ARG A 681 22.00 -13.47 -9.34
CA ARG A 681 21.54 -13.46 -7.94
C ARG A 681 20.08 -13.01 -7.85
N LEU A 682 19.71 -11.93 -8.53
CA LEU A 682 18.32 -11.46 -8.53
C LEU A 682 17.38 -12.49 -9.15
N ALA A 683 17.73 -13.10 -10.28
CA ALA A 683 16.91 -14.16 -10.88
C ALA A 683 16.80 -15.41 -9.97
N HIS A 684 17.86 -15.78 -9.24
CA HIS A 684 17.83 -16.86 -8.26
C HIS A 684 16.84 -16.58 -7.11
N GLU A 685 16.84 -15.35 -6.60
CA GLU A 685 15.92 -14.90 -5.56
C GLU A 685 14.47 -14.79 -6.07
N GLN A 686 14.29 -14.47 -7.34
CA GLN A 686 12.98 -14.28 -7.99
C GLN A 686 12.46 -15.52 -8.72
N ALA A 687 13.12 -16.67 -8.61
CA ALA A 687 12.80 -17.89 -9.34
C ALA A 687 11.41 -18.50 -9.03
N GLY A 688 10.70 -17.99 -8.02
CA GLY A 688 9.33 -18.40 -7.69
C GLY A 688 9.22 -19.84 -7.17
N SER A 689 8.14 -20.54 -7.54
CA SER A 689 7.87 -21.92 -7.10
C SER A 689 8.83 -22.93 -7.75
N ARG A 690 9.60 -23.64 -6.94
CA ARG A 690 10.59 -24.65 -7.38
C ARG A 690 9.99 -26.05 -7.52
N SER A 691 8.84 -26.17 -8.17
CA SER A 691 8.17 -27.47 -8.38
C SER A 691 8.74 -28.26 -9.56
N LEU A 692 9.34 -27.58 -10.53
CA LEU A 692 9.92 -28.15 -11.74
C LEU A 692 11.27 -27.50 -12.04
N LEU A 693 12.09 -28.19 -12.84
CA LEU A 693 13.28 -27.60 -13.45
C LEU A 693 12.86 -26.36 -14.26
N GLY A 694 13.61 -25.27 -14.14
CA GLY A 694 13.41 -24.06 -14.95
C GLY A 694 14.72 -23.55 -15.53
N PHE A 695 14.63 -22.67 -16.53
CA PHE A 695 15.80 -22.01 -17.10
C PHE A 695 15.48 -20.61 -17.61
N GLY A 696 16.52 -19.79 -17.78
CA GLY A 696 16.46 -18.46 -18.35
C GLY A 696 17.83 -18.01 -18.85
N PHE A 697 17.91 -16.77 -19.34
CA PHE A 697 19.12 -16.19 -19.90
C PHE A 697 19.54 -14.95 -19.13
N ILE A 698 20.85 -14.75 -19.03
CA ILE A 698 21.45 -13.49 -18.59
C ILE A 698 21.84 -12.71 -19.84
N LEU A 699 21.40 -11.48 -19.92
CA LEU A 699 21.59 -10.60 -21.06
C LEU A 699 22.51 -9.44 -20.70
N ARG A 700 23.38 -9.06 -21.62
CA ARG A 700 24.27 -7.90 -21.52
C ARG A 700 23.87 -6.84 -22.54
N ASN A 701 23.77 -5.60 -22.10
CA ASN A 701 23.58 -4.46 -22.99
C ASN A 701 24.91 -4.14 -23.70
N ALA A 702 24.92 -4.19 -25.03
CA ALA A 702 26.12 -3.99 -25.83
C ALA A 702 26.66 -2.55 -25.81
N ARG A 703 25.82 -1.56 -25.45
CA ARG A 703 26.21 -0.13 -25.44
C ARG A 703 26.80 0.31 -24.10
N ASP A 704 26.11 0.00 -23.00
CA ASP A 704 26.47 0.52 -21.67
C ASP A 704 27.05 -0.53 -20.72
N GLY A 705 27.09 -1.80 -21.14
CA GLY A 705 27.68 -2.89 -20.37
C GLY A 705 26.85 -3.37 -19.18
N SER A 706 25.62 -2.89 -19.01
CA SER A 706 24.72 -3.36 -17.94
C SER A 706 24.15 -4.75 -18.22
N PHE A 707 23.69 -5.42 -17.16
CA PHE A 707 23.19 -6.79 -17.19
C PHE A 707 21.77 -6.89 -16.65
N LEU A 708 21.03 -7.89 -17.12
CA LEU A 708 19.75 -8.31 -16.53
C LEU A 708 19.56 -9.80 -16.79
N ALA A 709 18.61 -10.43 -16.12
CA ALA A 709 18.26 -11.82 -16.33
C ALA A 709 16.77 -11.98 -16.62
N THR A 710 16.40 -12.96 -17.45
CA THR A 710 15.01 -13.39 -17.55
C THR A 710 14.65 -14.23 -16.34
N LEU A 711 13.42 -14.11 -15.84
CA LEU A 711 12.95 -15.02 -14.80
C LEU A 711 12.85 -16.46 -15.33
N PRO A 712 13.21 -17.48 -14.53
CA PRO A 712 13.22 -18.87 -15.01
C PRO A 712 11.83 -19.35 -15.45
N VAL A 713 11.76 -19.93 -16.65
CA VAL A 713 10.56 -20.58 -17.19
C VAL A 713 10.66 -22.09 -16.96
N SER A 714 9.57 -22.71 -16.49
CA SER A 714 9.55 -24.15 -16.20
C SER A 714 9.69 -25.03 -17.45
N VAL A 715 10.40 -26.14 -17.30
CA VAL A 715 10.67 -27.15 -18.33
C VAL A 715 9.94 -28.44 -17.97
N ARG A 716 9.14 -28.96 -18.89
CA ARG A 716 8.67 -30.36 -18.88
C ARG A 716 9.25 -31.07 -20.10
N ASN A 717 10.17 -31.99 -19.86
CA ASN A 717 10.64 -33.04 -20.80
C ASN A 717 11.10 -32.57 -22.20
N SER A 718 11.75 -31.41 -22.35
CA SER A 718 12.23 -30.95 -23.68
C SER A 718 13.42 -30.00 -23.59
N ARG A 719 14.06 -29.75 -24.74
CA ARG A 719 15.27 -28.93 -24.93
C ARG A 719 15.10 -27.51 -24.33
N LEU A 720 16.21 -26.94 -23.84
CA LEU A 720 16.35 -25.53 -23.40
C LEU A 720 16.20 -24.57 -24.59
N ALA A 721 15.01 -24.58 -25.20
CA ALA A 721 14.74 -23.92 -26.46
C ALA A 721 14.53 -22.42 -26.25
N TYR A 722 15.19 -21.63 -27.08
CA TYR A 722 15.19 -20.17 -26.98
C TYR A 722 13.79 -19.55 -27.17
N ASP A 723 12.97 -20.13 -28.06
CA ASP A 723 11.59 -19.71 -28.36
C ASP A 723 10.56 -20.02 -27.25
N ARG A 724 10.99 -20.67 -26.15
CA ARG A 724 10.21 -20.78 -24.89
C ARG A 724 10.31 -19.53 -24.03
N VAL A 725 11.42 -18.81 -24.11
CA VAL A 725 11.69 -17.64 -23.28
C VAL A 725 11.38 -16.36 -24.06
N PHE A 726 11.73 -16.32 -25.34
CA PHE A 726 11.51 -15.14 -26.18
C PHE A 726 10.56 -15.44 -27.35
N PRO A 727 9.58 -14.56 -27.64
CA PRO A 727 8.65 -14.72 -28.76
C PRO A 727 9.30 -14.41 -30.14
N GLY A 728 10.61 -14.11 -30.17
CA GLY A 728 11.32 -13.63 -31.34
C GLY A 728 12.77 -13.25 -31.01
N VAL A 729 13.20 -12.05 -31.37
CA VAL A 729 14.58 -11.56 -31.16
C VAL A 729 14.78 -11.10 -29.70
N LEU A 730 16.03 -11.06 -29.22
CA LEU A 730 16.40 -10.42 -27.96
C LEU A 730 15.93 -8.95 -27.91
N PRO A 731 15.74 -8.40 -26.70
CA PRO A 731 15.51 -6.98 -26.51
C PRO A 731 16.56 -6.12 -27.23
N TYR A 732 16.13 -4.94 -27.69
CA TYR A 732 16.98 -4.04 -28.45
C TYR A 732 18.32 -3.76 -27.74
N ARG A 733 19.44 -4.03 -28.43
CA ARG A 733 20.84 -3.89 -27.96
C ARG A 733 21.29 -4.85 -26.86
N TYR A 734 20.51 -5.86 -26.53
CA TYR A 734 20.93 -6.93 -25.65
C TYR A 734 21.51 -8.11 -26.43
N VAL A 735 22.56 -8.69 -25.87
CA VAL A 735 23.16 -9.94 -26.33
C VAL A 735 23.17 -10.94 -25.19
N ASP A 736 23.09 -12.22 -25.52
CA ASP A 736 23.21 -13.29 -24.53
C ASP A 736 24.60 -13.27 -23.87
N SER A 737 24.63 -13.22 -22.54
CA SER A 737 25.84 -13.28 -21.72
C SER A 737 26.03 -14.63 -21.04
N GLY A 738 24.93 -15.27 -20.60
CA GLY A 738 24.99 -16.55 -19.89
C GLY A 738 23.62 -17.23 -19.76
N LEU A 739 23.62 -18.42 -19.18
CA LEU A 739 22.42 -19.24 -18.93
C LEU A 739 22.21 -19.38 -17.42
N ILE A 740 20.97 -19.27 -16.95
CA ILE A 740 20.59 -19.64 -15.58
C ILE A 740 19.70 -20.89 -15.60
N MET A 741 20.09 -21.88 -14.81
CA MET A 741 19.37 -23.13 -14.58
C MET A 741 18.81 -23.10 -13.15
N CYS A 742 17.55 -23.45 -12.97
CA CYS A 742 16.89 -23.50 -11.66
C CYS A 742 16.39 -24.91 -11.38
N ALA A 743 16.95 -25.55 -10.34
CA ALA A 743 16.56 -26.89 -9.94
C ALA A 743 15.19 -26.88 -9.24
N ALA A 744 14.50 -28.02 -9.30
CA ALA A 744 13.37 -28.29 -8.41
C ALA A 744 13.85 -28.35 -6.95
N ALA A 745 12.93 -28.14 -6.00
CA ALA A 745 13.23 -28.17 -4.58
C ALA A 745 13.84 -29.53 -4.17
N THR A 746 14.94 -29.48 -3.42
CA THR A 746 15.64 -30.69 -2.97
C THR A 746 14.83 -31.38 -1.86
N PRO A 747 14.51 -32.68 -1.99
CA PRO A 747 13.88 -33.45 -0.93
C PRO A 747 14.71 -33.46 0.37
N PRO A 748 14.07 -33.46 1.56
CA PRO A 748 14.80 -33.61 2.82
C PRO A 748 15.35 -35.03 3.00
N GLY A 749 16.46 -35.17 3.74
CA GLY A 749 17.00 -36.47 4.16
C GLY A 749 17.78 -37.26 3.10
N LEU A 750 18.28 -36.58 2.06
CA LEU A 750 19.15 -37.19 1.06
C LEU A 750 20.56 -37.46 1.61
N SER A 751 21.23 -38.46 1.04
CA SER A 751 22.66 -38.72 1.28
C SER A 751 23.52 -37.71 0.53
N ASP A 752 24.68 -37.34 1.07
CA ASP A 752 25.58 -36.33 0.49
C ASP A 752 25.98 -36.61 -0.97
N ASP A 753 26.04 -37.88 -1.39
CA ASP A 753 26.37 -38.27 -2.77
C ASP A 753 25.16 -38.44 -3.70
N ASP A 754 23.94 -38.14 -3.23
CA ASP A 754 22.73 -38.16 -4.07
C ASP A 754 22.75 -37.02 -5.10
N TYR A 755 22.58 -37.36 -6.38
CA TYR A 755 22.63 -36.38 -7.46
C TYR A 755 21.60 -35.24 -7.33
N ARG A 756 20.51 -35.43 -6.57
CA ARG A 756 19.43 -34.46 -6.36
C ARG A 756 19.83 -33.28 -5.46
N HIS A 757 21.01 -33.30 -4.84
CA HIS A 757 21.65 -32.11 -4.29
C HIS A 757 22.11 -31.11 -5.37
N PHE A 758 22.14 -31.55 -6.63
CA PHE A 758 22.52 -30.77 -7.80
C PHE A 758 21.59 -31.08 -8.99
N PHE A 759 22.02 -30.73 -10.21
CA PHE A 759 21.33 -31.03 -11.47
C PHE A 759 21.73 -32.41 -12.00
N SER A 760 20.82 -33.07 -12.74
CA SER A 760 21.16 -34.35 -13.37
C SER A 760 22.26 -34.16 -14.44
N PRO A 761 23.10 -35.18 -14.70
CA PRO A 761 24.11 -35.09 -15.76
C PRO A 761 23.52 -34.75 -17.13
N LEU A 762 22.28 -35.19 -17.42
CA LEU A 762 21.57 -34.87 -18.65
C LEU A 762 21.17 -33.38 -18.71
N ASP A 763 20.70 -32.79 -17.62
CA ASP A 763 20.36 -31.36 -17.56
C ASP A 763 21.59 -30.48 -17.77
N VAL A 764 22.72 -30.86 -17.16
CA VAL A 764 24.01 -30.16 -17.34
C VAL A 764 24.50 -30.27 -18.78
N SER A 765 24.29 -31.41 -19.43
CA SER A 765 24.62 -31.59 -20.85
C SER A 765 23.81 -30.68 -21.75
N LEU A 766 22.50 -30.56 -21.51
CA LEU A 766 21.63 -29.63 -22.24
C LEU A 766 22.06 -28.17 -22.01
N ALA A 767 22.44 -27.81 -20.79
CA ALA A 767 22.92 -26.48 -20.46
C ALA A 767 24.24 -26.16 -21.19
N ARG A 768 25.20 -27.11 -21.19
CA ARG A 768 26.47 -26.99 -21.94
C ARG A 768 26.25 -26.73 -23.42
N ASP A 769 25.37 -27.51 -24.06
CA ASP A 769 25.12 -27.38 -25.48
C ASP A 769 24.45 -26.04 -25.83
N SER A 770 23.62 -25.49 -24.93
CA SER A 770 22.99 -24.17 -25.08
C SER A 770 23.99 -23.00 -24.99
N VAL A 771 25.03 -23.11 -24.16
CA VAL A 771 26.01 -22.04 -23.95
C VAL A 771 27.23 -22.11 -24.88
N ARG A 772 27.34 -23.17 -25.70
CA ARG A 772 28.46 -23.36 -26.63
C ARG A 772 28.44 -22.30 -27.73
N THR A 773 29.61 -21.72 -27.99
CA THR A 773 29.85 -20.74 -29.06
C THR A 773 31.11 -21.13 -29.85
N PRO A 774 31.35 -20.55 -31.04
CA PRO A 774 32.61 -20.74 -31.76
C PRO A 774 33.85 -20.29 -30.97
N GLN A 775 33.68 -19.42 -29.97
CA GLN A 775 34.75 -18.83 -29.16
C GLN A 775 34.96 -19.54 -27.81
N GLY A 776 34.20 -20.61 -27.53
CA GLY A 776 34.20 -21.33 -26.25
C GLY A 776 32.81 -21.41 -25.63
N TYR A 777 32.73 -21.39 -24.29
CA TYR A 777 31.47 -21.56 -23.56
C TYR A 777 31.11 -20.29 -22.78
N ARG A 778 29.86 -19.85 -22.91
CA ARG A 778 29.29 -18.82 -22.01
C ARG A 778 29.08 -19.42 -20.60
N PRO A 779 29.11 -18.60 -19.54
CA PRO A 779 28.92 -19.08 -18.17
C PRO A 779 27.52 -19.65 -17.93
N ILE A 780 27.46 -20.70 -17.10
CA ILE A 780 26.21 -21.32 -16.62
C ILE A 780 26.07 -21.02 -15.13
N TYR A 781 24.90 -20.53 -14.74
CA TYR A 781 24.55 -20.27 -13.35
C TYR A 781 23.58 -21.34 -12.86
N PHE A 782 23.94 -22.05 -11.79
CA PHE A 782 23.13 -23.11 -11.22
C PHE A 782 22.49 -22.63 -9.92
N SER A 783 21.19 -22.36 -9.99
CA SER A 783 20.32 -22.11 -8.84
C SER A 783 19.85 -23.46 -8.28
N CYS A 784 20.58 -23.96 -7.28
CA CYS A 784 20.35 -25.27 -6.67
C CYS A 784 19.11 -25.28 -5.78
N GLY A 785 18.45 -26.45 -5.67
CA GLY A 785 17.19 -26.63 -4.95
C GLY A 785 17.27 -26.38 -3.45
N ASP A 786 18.48 -26.42 -2.88
CA ASP A 786 18.83 -26.19 -1.48
C ASP A 786 19.14 -24.70 -1.16
N GLY A 787 19.04 -23.81 -2.15
CA GLY A 787 19.29 -22.38 -2.01
C GLY A 787 20.71 -21.92 -2.38
N ALA A 788 21.60 -22.80 -2.82
CA ALA A 788 22.91 -22.38 -3.33
C ALA A 788 22.81 -21.75 -4.73
N LEU A 789 23.76 -20.86 -5.05
CA LEU A 789 23.96 -20.33 -6.40
C LEU A 789 25.41 -20.53 -6.80
N LEU A 790 25.62 -21.26 -7.90
CA LEU A 790 26.94 -21.58 -8.43
C LEU A 790 27.12 -20.96 -9.82
N ARG A 791 28.37 -20.72 -10.21
CA ARG A 791 28.75 -20.28 -11.56
C ARG A 791 29.80 -21.23 -12.12
N LEU A 792 29.55 -21.76 -13.31
CA LEU A 792 30.47 -22.60 -14.06
C LEU A 792 30.92 -21.88 -15.33
N GLU A 793 32.23 -21.73 -15.49
CA GLU A 793 32.87 -21.23 -16.70
C GLU A 793 33.77 -22.34 -17.25
N LEU A 794 33.32 -23.02 -18.30
CA LEU A 794 34.06 -24.13 -18.89
C LEU A 794 35.29 -23.62 -19.65
N ALA A 795 36.40 -24.36 -19.54
CA ALA A 795 37.55 -24.10 -20.40
C ALA A 795 37.14 -24.25 -21.88
N PRO A 796 37.58 -23.37 -22.80
CA PRO A 796 37.23 -23.44 -24.22
C PRO A 796 37.61 -24.77 -24.88
N PHE A 797 38.66 -25.41 -24.36
CA PHE A 797 39.21 -26.69 -24.81
C PHE A 797 39.44 -27.62 -23.62
N ASP A 798 39.77 -28.89 -23.87
CA ASP A 798 40.15 -29.84 -22.82
C ASP A 798 41.33 -29.27 -22.00
N PRO A 799 41.18 -29.02 -20.70
CA PRO A 799 42.27 -28.53 -19.86
C PRO A 799 43.38 -29.56 -19.66
N ARG A 800 43.17 -30.83 -20.02
CA ARG A 800 44.22 -31.85 -20.03
C ARG A 800 45.08 -31.70 -21.28
N VAL A 801 46.37 -31.46 -21.08
CA VAL A 801 47.35 -31.44 -22.16
C VAL A 801 47.59 -32.87 -22.64
N THR A 802 47.02 -33.24 -23.78
CA THR A 802 47.35 -34.49 -24.50
C THR A 802 48.20 -34.16 -25.71
N LEU A 803 49.24 -34.97 -25.94
CA LEU A 803 50.06 -34.87 -27.14
C LEU A 803 49.50 -35.78 -28.23
N ASP A 804 49.48 -35.28 -29.46
CA ASP A 804 49.12 -36.08 -30.63
C ASP A 804 50.23 -37.11 -30.95
N ARG A 805 50.01 -37.92 -31.99
CA ARG A 805 50.98 -38.92 -32.46
C ARG A 805 52.33 -38.35 -32.94
N PHE A 806 52.44 -37.02 -33.05
CA PHE A 806 53.63 -36.29 -33.47
C PHE A 806 54.25 -35.45 -32.35
N GLY A 807 53.76 -35.58 -31.10
CA GLY A 807 54.28 -34.86 -29.95
C GLY A 807 53.83 -33.40 -29.84
N GLN A 808 52.79 -32.98 -30.57
CA GLN A 808 52.21 -31.63 -30.49
C GLN A 808 51.00 -31.61 -29.55
N VAL A 809 50.74 -30.47 -28.90
CA VAL A 809 49.56 -30.30 -28.03
C VAL A 809 48.29 -30.41 -28.87
N GLU A 810 47.47 -31.42 -28.58
CA GLU A 810 46.22 -31.67 -29.27
C GLU A 810 45.10 -30.81 -28.69
N ILE A 811 44.54 -29.90 -29.50
CA ILE A 811 43.43 -29.03 -29.10
C ILE A 811 42.13 -29.82 -29.25
N ARG A 812 41.64 -30.39 -28.14
CA ARG A 812 40.37 -31.12 -28.08
C ARG A 812 39.25 -30.28 -27.49
N ASP A 813 38.01 -30.55 -27.90
CA ASP A 813 36.84 -29.98 -27.24
C ASP A 813 36.75 -30.47 -25.79
N ASN A 814 36.23 -29.64 -24.89
CA ASN A 814 36.10 -29.99 -23.49
C ASN A 814 35.17 -31.20 -23.31
N PRO A 815 35.68 -32.35 -22.79
CA PRO A 815 34.93 -33.61 -22.76
C PRO A 815 33.84 -33.65 -21.69
N PHE A 816 33.85 -32.72 -20.74
CA PHE A 816 32.90 -32.67 -19.64
C PHE A 816 31.47 -32.40 -20.13
N ALA A 817 30.51 -33.14 -19.57
CA ALA A 817 29.07 -33.03 -19.87
C ALA A 817 28.69 -33.12 -21.37
N THR A 818 29.53 -33.73 -22.21
CA THR A 818 29.10 -34.17 -23.55
C THR A 818 27.94 -35.17 -23.43
N ASN A 819 27.04 -35.23 -24.41
CA ASN A 819 25.87 -36.12 -24.35
C ASN A 819 26.25 -37.59 -24.03
N ALA A 820 27.29 -38.11 -24.69
CA ALA A 820 27.80 -39.46 -24.41
C ALA A 820 28.39 -39.64 -23.00
N GLN A 821 29.01 -38.61 -22.42
CA GLN A 821 29.48 -38.64 -21.03
C GLN A 821 28.31 -38.55 -20.04
N ALA A 822 27.36 -37.65 -20.30
CA ALA A 822 26.17 -37.46 -19.48
C ALA A 822 25.29 -38.72 -19.45
N GLN A 823 25.13 -39.42 -20.57
CA GLN A 823 24.42 -40.70 -20.61
C GLN A 823 25.14 -41.77 -19.77
N ARG A 824 26.47 -41.86 -19.84
CA ARG A 824 27.25 -42.79 -18.99
C ARG A 824 27.10 -42.47 -17.51
N ASP A 825 27.12 -41.20 -17.14
CA ASP A 825 26.90 -40.75 -15.76
C ASP A 825 25.46 -41.02 -15.30
N GLN A 826 24.46 -40.84 -16.18
CA GLN A 826 23.07 -41.19 -15.90
C GLN A 826 22.88 -42.71 -15.72
N ASP A 827 23.54 -43.53 -16.53
CA ASP A 827 23.52 -44.98 -16.37
C ASP A 827 24.19 -45.42 -15.06
N ALA A 828 25.23 -44.70 -14.60
CA ALA A 828 25.84 -44.92 -13.29
C ALA A 828 24.89 -44.56 -12.14
N ILE A 829 24.08 -43.50 -12.29
CA ILE A 829 23.01 -43.17 -11.33
C ILE A 829 22.01 -44.32 -11.27
N ASN A 830 21.55 -44.82 -12.42
CA ASN A 830 20.59 -45.91 -12.51
C ASN A 830 21.14 -47.23 -11.93
N ARG A 831 22.46 -47.45 -11.99
CA ARG A 831 23.16 -48.61 -11.40
C ARG A 831 23.57 -48.42 -9.94
N GLY A 832 23.36 -47.23 -9.35
CA GLY A 832 23.78 -46.92 -7.97
C GLY A 832 25.29 -46.81 -7.76
N THR A 833 26.09 -46.65 -8.84
CA THR A 833 27.55 -46.50 -8.75
C THR A 833 28.03 -45.06 -8.91
N PHE A 834 27.09 -44.11 -9.07
CA PHE A 834 27.39 -42.70 -9.21
C PHE A 834 27.80 -42.07 -7.87
N THR A 835 28.77 -41.16 -7.93
CA THR A 835 29.24 -40.36 -6.79
C THR A 835 29.22 -38.89 -7.17
N LEU A 836 28.31 -38.11 -6.56
CA LEU A 836 28.17 -36.68 -6.87
C LEU A 836 29.46 -35.92 -6.57
N THR A 837 30.18 -36.29 -5.50
CA THR A 837 31.47 -35.68 -5.16
C THR A 837 32.49 -35.77 -6.28
N ASN A 838 32.65 -36.96 -6.89
CA ASN A 838 33.56 -37.14 -8.01
C ASN A 838 33.08 -36.40 -9.26
N TYR A 839 31.76 -36.35 -9.49
CA TYR A 839 31.18 -35.57 -10.58
C TYR A 839 31.51 -34.08 -10.46
N ILE A 840 31.37 -33.49 -9.27
CA ILE A 840 31.70 -32.09 -8.98
C ILE A 840 33.20 -31.83 -9.14
N ARG A 841 34.08 -32.73 -8.68
CA ARG A 841 35.53 -32.59 -8.89
C ARG A 841 35.93 -32.62 -10.36
N ARG A 842 35.27 -33.46 -11.17
CA ARG A 842 35.44 -33.45 -12.63
C ARG A 842 34.95 -32.15 -13.25
N MET A 843 33.82 -31.61 -12.77
CA MET A 843 33.31 -30.30 -13.20
C MET A 843 34.31 -29.19 -12.91
N ALA A 844 34.85 -29.15 -11.69
CA ALA A 844 35.88 -28.19 -11.29
C ALA A 844 37.23 -28.40 -12.01
N ALA A 845 37.55 -29.61 -12.47
CA ALA A 845 38.74 -29.84 -13.30
C ALA A 845 38.54 -29.37 -14.75
N ALA A 846 37.31 -29.37 -15.24
CA ALA A 846 36.96 -29.03 -16.62
C ALA A 846 36.87 -27.51 -16.88
N GLY A 847 36.93 -26.69 -15.83
CA GLY A 847 36.78 -25.25 -15.93
C GLY A 847 36.82 -24.61 -14.55
N LYS A 848 36.15 -23.47 -14.39
CA LYS A 848 36.07 -22.75 -13.12
C LYS A 848 34.67 -22.85 -12.54
N LEU A 849 34.53 -23.58 -11.43
CA LEU A 849 33.29 -23.66 -10.65
C LEU A 849 33.41 -22.77 -9.42
N GLU A 850 32.48 -21.82 -9.24
CA GLU A 850 32.47 -20.87 -8.13
C GLU A 850 31.14 -20.92 -7.36
N VAL A 851 31.20 -20.98 -6.03
CA VAL A 851 30.06 -20.82 -5.13
C VAL A 851 29.84 -19.33 -4.86
N LEU A 852 28.74 -18.77 -5.39
CA LEU A 852 28.35 -17.37 -5.24
C LEU A 852 27.47 -17.15 -4.00
N LEU A 853 26.47 -18.02 -3.79
CA LEU A 853 25.65 -18.10 -2.59
C LEU A 853 25.78 -19.50 -1.99
N THR A 854 25.95 -19.55 -0.67
CA THR A 854 26.16 -20.78 0.08
C THR A 854 24.84 -21.38 0.56
N SER A 855 24.81 -22.71 0.70
CA SER A 855 23.75 -23.47 1.39
C SER A 855 24.38 -24.38 2.46
N ALA A 856 23.57 -25.21 3.14
CA ALA A 856 24.10 -26.21 4.06
C ALA A 856 25.02 -27.24 3.35
N TYR A 857 24.70 -27.59 2.10
CA TYR A 857 25.50 -28.52 1.29
C TYR A 857 26.69 -27.79 0.64
N TRP A 858 26.45 -26.64 0.02
CA TRP A 858 27.46 -25.76 -0.59
C TRP A 858 27.95 -24.70 0.41
N SER A 859 28.61 -25.13 1.46
CA SER A 859 28.92 -24.30 2.64
C SER A 859 30.10 -23.34 2.47
N ARG A 860 31.04 -23.63 1.55
CA ARG A 860 32.25 -22.83 1.34
C ARG A 860 32.12 -21.91 0.11
N PRO A 861 32.16 -20.58 0.25
CA PRO A 861 32.09 -19.66 -0.88
C PRO A 861 33.41 -19.58 -1.65
N GLY A 862 33.34 -19.23 -2.94
CA GLY A 862 34.52 -19.06 -3.81
C GLY A 862 34.75 -20.25 -4.74
N GLU A 863 35.96 -20.37 -5.28
CA GLU A 863 36.32 -21.39 -6.26
C GLU A 863 36.33 -22.79 -5.62
N VAL A 864 35.72 -23.75 -6.32
CA VAL A 864 35.62 -25.15 -5.91
C VAL A 864 36.88 -25.89 -6.37
N GLY A 865 37.70 -26.33 -5.42
CA GLY A 865 38.92 -27.09 -5.66
C GLY A 865 38.72 -28.60 -5.75
N GLN A 866 39.80 -29.32 -6.07
CA GLN A 866 39.81 -30.80 -6.07
C GLN A 866 39.63 -31.41 -4.68
N ASP A 867 39.91 -30.63 -3.63
CA ASP A 867 39.72 -31.00 -2.24
C ASP A 867 38.25 -30.94 -1.78
N TRP A 868 37.34 -30.39 -2.60
CA TRP A 868 35.94 -30.14 -2.21
C TRP A 868 35.21 -31.38 -1.67
N LEU A 869 34.38 -31.14 -0.65
CA LEU A 869 33.50 -32.08 0.05
C LEU A 869 32.21 -31.34 0.45
N ALA A 870 31.08 -32.07 0.52
CA ALA A 870 29.82 -31.53 1.02
C ALA A 870 29.96 -31.05 2.48
N GLY A 871 29.34 -29.92 2.83
CA GLY A 871 29.29 -29.44 4.21
C GLY A 871 30.63 -29.00 4.83
N MET A 872 31.67 -28.73 4.02
CA MET A 872 32.96 -28.21 4.49
C MET A 872 32.84 -27.01 5.45
N ARG A 873 33.74 -26.91 6.43
CA ARG A 873 33.79 -25.75 7.32
C ARG A 873 34.09 -24.46 6.51
N SER A 874 33.25 -23.44 6.68
CA SER A 874 33.46 -22.14 6.02
C SER A 874 34.72 -21.44 6.54
N VAL A 875 35.34 -20.62 5.69
CA VAL A 875 36.42 -19.66 6.04
C VAL A 875 35.88 -18.47 6.86
N SER A 876 36.76 -17.78 7.59
CA SER A 876 36.38 -16.57 8.32
C SER A 876 35.89 -15.47 7.35
N VAL A 877 35.09 -14.55 7.87
CA VAL A 877 34.53 -13.45 7.07
C VAL A 877 35.66 -12.59 6.51
N GLU A 878 36.63 -12.21 7.34
CA GLU A 878 37.77 -11.36 7.00
C GLU A 878 38.59 -11.97 5.86
N ALA A 879 38.97 -13.24 6.00
CA ALA A 879 39.75 -13.96 4.99
C ALA A 879 38.98 -14.10 3.66
N ARG A 880 37.67 -14.35 3.74
CA ARG A 880 36.78 -14.39 2.58
C ARG A 880 36.72 -13.06 1.85
N TRP A 881 36.61 -11.94 2.55
CA TRP A 881 36.47 -10.61 1.92
C TRP A 881 37.80 -10.01 1.47
N ALA A 882 38.90 -10.29 2.18
CA ALA A 882 40.24 -9.88 1.77
C ALA A 882 40.63 -10.51 0.42
N SER A 883 40.35 -11.81 0.23
CA SER A 883 40.65 -12.53 -1.01
C SER A 883 39.67 -12.24 -2.17
N LYS A 884 38.52 -11.62 -1.90
CA LYS A 884 37.48 -11.31 -2.89
C LYS A 884 37.85 -10.08 -3.71
N SER A 885 37.98 -10.25 -5.04
CA SER A 885 38.27 -9.16 -5.97
C SER A 885 37.02 -8.53 -6.59
N ARG A 886 35.86 -9.19 -6.54
CA ARG A 886 34.57 -8.68 -7.06
C ARG A 886 33.54 -8.67 -5.95
N LEU A 887 33.03 -7.49 -5.61
CA LEU A 887 32.01 -7.35 -4.56
C LEU A 887 30.60 -7.61 -5.12
N PRO A 888 29.71 -8.20 -4.32
CA PRO A 888 28.32 -8.37 -4.68
C PRO A 888 27.54 -7.06 -4.53
N PHE A 889 26.77 -6.68 -5.54
CA PHE A 889 25.94 -5.47 -5.53
C PHE A 889 24.45 -5.79 -5.72
N GLY A 890 23.60 -4.86 -5.31
CA GLY A 890 22.17 -4.87 -5.59
C GLY A 890 21.84 -4.41 -7.01
N PRO A 891 20.55 -4.20 -7.32
CA PRO A 891 20.15 -3.62 -8.59
C PRO A 891 20.49 -2.14 -8.67
N MET A 892 20.42 -1.60 -9.89
CA MET A 892 20.56 -0.19 -10.17
C MET A 892 19.32 0.59 -9.73
N PHE A 893 19.55 1.74 -9.10
CA PHE A 893 18.55 2.72 -8.70
C PHE A 893 18.80 4.06 -9.37
N HIS A 894 17.76 4.89 -9.45
CA HIS A 894 17.84 6.25 -9.98
C HIS A 894 18.41 7.26 -8.98
N HIS A 895 18.37 6.97 -7.68
CA HIS A 895 18.86 7.86 -6.63
C HIS A 895 19.65 7.06 -5.57
N PRO A 896 20.72 7.64 -4.98
CA PRO A 896 21.52 6.91 -3.98
C PRO A 896 20.76 6.61 -2.69
N ASP A 897 19.82 7.47 -2.28
CA ASP A 897 19.00 7.21 -1.09
C ASP A 897 18.19 5.90 -1.22
N ASP A 898 17.72 5.56 -2.43
CA ASP A 898 16.98 4.31 -2.66
C ASP A 898 17.93 3.10 -2.67
N ALA A 899 19.14 3.26 -3.20
CA ALA A 899 20.19 2.25 -3.08
C ALA A 899 20.58 1.99 -1.62
N ALA A 900 20.63 3.03 -0.78
CA ALA A 900 20.86 2.92 0.67
C ALA A 900 19.69 2.22 1.39
N ARG A 901 18.44 2.55 1.04
CA ARG A 901 17.24 1.87 1.55
C ARG A 901 17.26 0.39 1.20
N TYR A 902 17.63 0.05 -0.03
CA TYR A 902 17.80 -1.34 -0.45
C TYR A 902 18.88 -2.03 0.38
N ALA A 903 20.07 -1.44 0.53
CA ALA A 903 21.13 -2.01 1.36
C ALA A 903 20.69 -2.21 2.83
N GLN A 904 19.94 -1.27 3.41
CA GLN A 904 19.34 -1.42 4.74
C GLN A 904 18.39 -2.63 4.79
N LEU A 905 17.47 -2.76 3.83
CA LEU A 905 16.54 -3.88 3.75
C LEU A 905 17.29 -5.23 3.66
N ARG A 906 18.35 -5.28 2.87
CA ARG A 906 19.19 -6.46 2.70
C ARG A 906 19.96 -6.83 3.96
N ALA A 907 20.21 -5.90 4.87
CA ALA A 907 20.85 -6.20 6.14
C ALA A 907 19.93 -6.91 7.14
N ALA A 908 18.61 -6.88 6.93
CA ALA A 908 17.64 -7.54 7.81
C ALA A 908 17.76 -9.09 7.81
N ARG A 909 18.50 -9.68 6.87
CA ARG A 909 18.78 -11.13 6.83
C ARG A 909 19.87 -11.58 7.82
N PHE A 910 20.62 -10.65 8.39
CA PHE A 910 21.63 -10.97 9.40
C PHE A 910 20.99 -11.06 10.78
N ASN A 911 21.58 -11.85 11.66
CA ASN A 911 21.10 -11.98 13.03
C ASN A 911 21.22 -10.65 13.77
N ILE A 912 20.21 -10.38 14.62
CA ILE A 912 20.23 -9.26 15.56
C ILE A 912 21.52 -9.34 16.39
N GLY A 913 22.22 -8.21 16.53
CA GLY A 913 23.51 -8.11 17.21
C GLY A 913 24.70 -7.85 16.27
N VAL A 914 24.57 -8.07 14.95
CA VAL A 914 25.71 -7.98 14.02
C VAL A 914 25.74 -6.63 13.29
N ALA A 915 26.73 -5.79 13.61
CA ALA A 915 26.99 -4.58 12.85
C ALA A 915 27.40 -4.92 11.41
N CYS A 916 26.75 -4.25 10.45
CA CYS A 916 27.00 -4.41 9.03
C CYS A 916 27.52 -3.12 8.42
N THR A 917 28.39 -3.22 7.43
CA THR A 917 28.84 -2.07 6.63
C THR A 917 28.51 -2.30 5.16
N SER A 918 28.06 -1.27 4.48
CA SER A 918 27.82 -1.23 3.04
C SER A 918 28.41 0.06 2.45
N ALA A 919 28.29 0.22 1.14
CA ALA A 919 28.73 1.38 0.40
C ALA A 919 27.89 1.52 -0.87
N ILE A 920 27.91 2.71 -1.46
CA ILE A 920 27.14 3.04 -2.66
C ILE A 920 28.11 3.42 -3.77
N LEU A 921 27.93 2.76 -4.92
CA LEU A 921 28.56 3.13 -6.18
C LEU A 921 27.66 4.08 -6.95
N ALA A 922 28.28 5.05 -7.61
CA ALA A 922 27.61 5.95 -8.52
C ALA A 922 28.25 5.91 -9.90
N LYS A 923 27.39 6.01 -10.91
CA LYS A 923 27.73 6.44 -12.27
C LYS A 923 26.89 7.71 -12.53
N PRO A 924 27.43 8.89 -12.15
CA PRO A 924 26.65 10.13 -12.06
C PRO A 924 26.03 10.56 -13.40
N ASP A 925 26.77 10.39 -14.50
CA ASP A 925 26.35 10.80 -15.85
C ASP A 925 25.05 10.14 -16.32
N THR A 926 24.66 9.02 -15.71
CA THR A 926 23.45 8.26 -16.07
C THR A 926 22.44 8.16 -14.93
N TYR A 927 22.62 8.92 -13.84
CA TYR A 927 21.79 8.80 -12.62
C TYR A 927 21.61 7.33 -12.19
N SER A 928 22.72 6.62 -12.10
CA SER A 928 22.75 5.19 -11.80
C SER A 928 23.53 4.94 -10.51
N TYR A 929 22.83 4.42 -9.51
CA TYR A 929 23.36 4.18 -8.17
C TYR A 929 23.13 2.74 -7.77
N VAL A 930 24.11 2.13 -7.10
CA VAL A 930 24.03 0.72 -6.71
C VAL A 930 24.54 0.55 -5.30
N GLY A 931 23.74 -0.09 -4.44
CA GLY A 931 24.14 -0.46 -3.09
C GLY A 931 24.95 -1.75 -3.09
N MET A 932 26.06 -1.77 -2.35
CA MET A 932 26.79 -3.00 -2.06
C MET A 932 25.97 -3.90 -1.13
N GLU A 933 25.98 -5.21 -1.36
CA GLU A 933 25.35 -6.12 -0.41
C GLU A 933 26.04 -6.00 0.97
N PRO A 934 25.29 -5.86 2.08
CA PRO A 934 25.90 -5.57 3.37
C PRO A 934 26.87 -6.65 3.85
N LEU A 935 27.99 -6.19 4.39
CA LEU A 935 29.04 -6.98 5.00
C LEU A 935 28.81 -7.07 6.51
N ALA A 936 28.51 -8.26 7.02
CA ALA A 936 28.34 -8.53 8.44
C ALA A 936 29.68 -8.89 9.11
N GLY A 937 29.99 -8.30 10.28
CA GLY A 937 30.96 -8.83 11.24
C GLY A 937 32.44 -8.74 10.84
N THR A 938 33.10 -7.69 11.32
CA THR A 938 34.50 -7.68 11.74
C THR A 938 34.52 -7.05 13.14
N GLY A 939 35.40 -7.44 14.05
CA GLY A 939 35.31 -7.10 15.49
C GLY A 939 35.21 -5.60 15.84
N HIS A 940 35.56 -4.71 14.90
CA HIS A 940 35.34 -3.27 14.96
C HIS A 940 34.72 -2.70 13.66
N PRO A 941 33.87 -1.65 13.72
CA PRO A 941 33.27 -1.01 12.54
C PRO A 941 34.29 -0.53 11.50
N ASP A 942 35.45 -0.05 11.95
CA ASP A 942 36.51 0.47 11.09
C ASP A 942 37.20 -0.63 10.23
N GLU A 943 37.12 -1.89 10.65
CA GLU A 943 37.77 -2.99 9.94
C GLU A 943 37.00 -3.36 8.65
N ALA A 944 35.67 -3.30 8.69
CA ALA A 944 34.83 -3.47 7.51
C ALA A 944 35.07 -2.36 6.48
N ILE A 945 35.26 -1.10 6.92
CA ILE A 945 35.62 0.02 6.05
C ILE A 945 36.95 -0.25 5.35
N ARG A 946 37.96 -0.77 6.07
CA ARG A 946 39.26 -1.12 5.48
C ARG A 946 39.14 -2.21 4.42
N LEU A 947 38.24 -3.17 4.58
CA LEU A 947 37.99 -4.24 3.61
C LEU A 947 37.24 -3.77 2.36
N ILE A 948 36.40 -2.73 2.47
CA ILE A 948 35.63 -2.19 1.34
C ILE A 948 36.45 -1.15 0.57
N PHE A 949 37.10 -0.22 1.28
CA PHE A 949 37.82 0.91 0.70
C PHE A 949 39.33 0.64 0.63
N ARG A 950 39.72 -0.30 -0.24
CA ARG A 950 41.11 -0.72 -0.46
C ARG A 950 41.81 0.09 -1.54
N THR A 951 43.07 0.42 -1.31
CA THR A 951 44.00 1.02 -2.28
C THR A 951 45.08 0.01 -2.67
N ALA A 952 45.83 0.31 -3.74
CA ALA A 952 46.97 -0.52 -4.15
C ALA A 952 48.01 -0.68 -3.01
N SER A 953 48.23 0.38 -2.23
CA SER A 953 49.15 0.36 -1.08
C SER A 953 48.70 -0.61 0.02
N ASP A 954 47.39 -0.73 0.27
CA ASP A 954 46.86 -1.67 1.28
C ASP A 954 47.10 -3.14 0.85
N VAL A 955 46.97 -3.42 -0.46
CA VAL A 955 47.18 -4.75 -1.03
C VAL A 955 48.65 -5.16 -0.93
N SER A 956 49.57 -4.23 -1.17
CA SER A 956 51.02 -4.48 -1.00
C SER A 956 51.41 -4.75 0.45
N ALA A 957 50.68 -4.19 1.42
CA ALA A 957 50.96 -4.34 2.84
C ALA A 957 50.43 -5.65 3.45
N ALA A 958 49.46 -6.33 2.81
CA ALA A 958 48.75 -7.48 3.38
C ALA A 958 48.69 -8.68 2.40
N PRO A 959 49.59 -9.68 2.51
CA PRO A 959 49.60 -10.86 1.67
C PRO A 959 48.25 -11.61 1.68
N GLY A 960 47.68 -11.88 0.50
CA GLY A 960 46.38 -12.55 0.35
C GLY A 960 45.19 -11.61 0.12
N THR A 961 45.37 -10.30 0.32
CA THR A 961 44.37 -9.29 -0.05
C THR A 961 44.42 -9.04 -1.56
N ARG A 962 43.26 -8.93 -2.22
CA ARG A 962 43.19 -8.56 -3.65
C ARG A 962 42.63 -7.16 -3.82
N LEU A 963 43.04 -6.47 -4.88
CA LEU A 963 42.42 -5.20 -5.27
C LEU A 963 41.00 -5.46 -5.79
N LEU A 964 40.10 -4.53 -5.52
CA LEU A 964 38.72 -4.60 -5.98
C LEU A 964 38.59 -4.15 -7.43
N HIS A 965 37.92 -4.97 -8.24
CA HIS A 965 37.48 -4.61 -9.58
C HIS A 965 36.10 -3.96 -9.51
N LEU A 966 36.06 -2.63 -9.63
CA LEU A 966 34.82 -1.88 -9.77
C LEU A 966 34.26 -2.04 -11.19
N PRO A 967 32.93 -2.04 -11.36
CA PRO A 967 32.32 -1.99 -12.69
C PRO A 967 32.73 -0.74 -13.48
N ASP A 968 32.76 -0.85 -14.80
CA ASP A 968 33.23 0.22 -15.69
C ASP A 968 32.41 1.52 -15.53
N GLY A 969 33.12 2.61 -15.24
CA GLY A 969 32.54 3.95 -15.04
C GLY A 969 31.89 4.17 -13.67
N CYS A 970 31.91 3.18 -12.77
CA CYS A 970 31.42 3.34 -11.39
C CYS A 970 32.53 3.84 -10.45
N LYS A 971 32.17 4.73 -9.53
CA LYS A 971 33.04 5.19 -8.44
C LYS A 971 32.34 5.06 -7.09
N TRP A 972 33.12 4.89 -6.02
CA TRP A 972 32.59 5.00 -4.67
C TRP A 972 32.08 6.41 -4.42
N MET A 973 30.85 6.52 -3.92
CA MET A 973 30.19 7.81 -3.66
C MET A 973 29.83 7.96 -2.19
N ALA A 974 29.38 6.89 -1.54
CA ALA A 974 28.99 6.94 -0.14
C ALA A 974 29.36 5.67 0.61
N SER A 975 29.56 5.81 1.90
CA SER A 975 29.69 4.73 2.86
C SER A 975 28.41 4.58 3.67
N HIS A 976 28.14 3.38 4.20
CA HIS A 976 26.91 3.08 4.92
C HIS A 976 27.20 2.20 6.12
N GLN A 977 26.97 2.72 7.33
CA GLN A 977 27.03 1.94 8.55
C GLN A 977 25.62 1.46 8.93
N ILE A 978 25.48 0.18 9.25
CA ILE A 978 24.21 -0.44 9.63
C ILE A 978 24.37 -1.10 10.99
N VAL A 979 23.76 -0.51 12.02
CA VAL A 979 23.89 -0.99 13.39
C VAL A 979 22.70 -1.90 13.74
N GLN A 980 23.01 -3.10 14.24
CA GLN A 980 22.02 -4.04 14.79
C GLN A 980 22.37 -4.48 16.23
N SER A 981 23.22 -3.72 16.95
CA SER A 981 23.72 -4.05 18.31
C SER A 981 22.68 -3.84 19.42
N ASP A 982 22.90 -4.49 20.58
CA ASP A 982 22.01 -4.43 21.75
C ASP A 982 22.21 -3.20 22.66
N ASP A 983 23.28 -2.42 22.49
CA ASP A 983 23.59 -1.28 23.35
C ASP A 983 22.70 -0.05 23.04
N ALA A 984 21.89 0.38 24.01
CA ALA A 984 20.75 1.28 23.79
C ALA A 984 21.13 2.75 23.60
N ASP A 985 22.19 3.23 24.26
CA ASP A 985 22.49 4.67 24.30
C ASP A 985 23.25 5.18 23.06
N ASN A 986 23.93 4.28 22.31
CA ASN A 986 24.74 4.61 21.12
C ASN A 986 24.14 4.14 19.78
N ALA A 987 22.97 3.50 19.76
CA ALA A 987 22.41 2.91 18.53
C ALA A 987 21.56 3.88 17.67
N ASN A 988 21.14 5.02 18.22
CA ASN A 988 20.21 5.94 17.57
C ASN A 988 20.87 7.02 16.68
N PHE A 989 22.19 7.20 16.82
CA PHE A 989 22.96 8.22 16.10
C PHE A 989 24.35 7.69 15.76
N ALA A 990 24.99 8.26 14.73
CA ALA A 990 26.40 8.01 14.48
C ALA A 990 27.29 8.84 15.43
N SER A 991 28.34 8.21 15.96
CA SER A 991 29.35 8.92 16.77
C SER A 991 30.18 9.89 15.89
N PRO A 992 30.79 10.95 16.47
CA PRO A 992 31.69 11.84 15.73
C PRO A 992 32.84 11.08 15.04
N GLU A 993 33.39 10.08 15.73
CA GLU A 993 34.42 9.19 15.22
C GLU A 993 33.92 8.37 14.02
N SER A 994 32.72 7.80 14.10
CA SER A 994 32.15 7.06 12.98
C SER A 994 31.94 7.97 11.76
N ILE A 995 31.34 9.15 11.94
CA ILE A 995 31.14 10.12 10.85
C ILE A 995 32.49 10.49 10.24
N HIS A 996 33.52 10.74 11.05
CA HIS A 996 34.87 11.03 10.57
C HIS A 996 35.48 9.87 9.77
N SER A 997 35.44 8.64 10.28
CA SER A 997 35.95 7.43 9.62
C SER A 997 35.25 7.17 8.27
N HIS A 998 33.95 7.42 8.21
CA HIS A 998 33.12 7.17 7.02
C HIS A 998 33.12 8.31 5.99
N THR A 999 33.67 9.48 6.32
CA THR A 999 33.72 10.65 5.42
C THR A 999 35.14 11.17 5.24
N GLN A 1000 35.68 11.94 6.19
CA GLN A 1000 36.95 12.63 6.08
C GLN A 1000 38.14 11.66 5.93
N ALA A 1001 38.15 10.54 6.68
CA ALA A 1001 39.24 9.57 6.59
C ALA A 1001 39.30 8.91 5.19
N LEU A 1002 38.14 8.59 4.61
CA LEU A 1002 38.04 8.06 3.25
C LEU A 1002 38.44 9.10 2.19
N LYS A 1003 38.05 10.37 2.40
CA LYS A 1003 38.48 11.48 1.54
C LYS A 1003 40.00 11.66 1.55
N ASN A 1004 40.61 11.61 2.74
CA ASN A 1004 42.07 11.68 2.88
C ASN A 1004 42.77 10.47 2.24
N LYS A 1005 42.09 9.32 2.15
CA LYS A 1005 42.58 8.11 1.47
C LYS A 1005 42.43 8.17 -0.07
N GLY A 1006 41.80 9.22 -0.60
CA GLY A 1006 41.64 9.44 -2.05
C GLY A 1006 40.28 9.02 -2.62
N PHE A 1007 39.28 8.71 -1.79
CA PHE A 1007 37.91 8.43 -2.24
C PHE A 1007 37.03 9.68 -2.20
N ASP A 1008 36.25 9.92 -3.24
CA ASP A 1008 35.36 11.08 -3.33
C ASP A 1008 34.00 10.79 -2.68
N ILE A 1009 33.97 10.85 -1.35
CA ILE A 1009 32.75 10.59 -0.57
C ILE A 1009 31.87 11.84 -0.53
N THR A 1010 30.62 11.74 -0.97
CA THR A 1010 29.65 12.84 -0.98
C THR A 1010 28.51 12.66 0.03
N ALA A 1011 28.37 11.46 0.59
CA ALA A 1011 27.39 11.19 1.63
C ALA A 1011 27.83 10.04 2.55
N PHE A 1012 27.29 10.03 3.77
CA PHE A 1012 27.38 8.92 4.71
C PHE A 1012 25.97 8.55 5.17
N TYR A 1013 25.64 7.26 5.09
CA TYR A 1013 24.36 6.73 5.55
C TYR A 1013 24.54 5.99 6.87
N TYR A 1014 23.59 6.18 7.78
CA TYR A 1014 23.57 5.49 9.07
C TYR A 1014 22.21 4.86 9.31
N SER A 1015 22.16 3.53 9.37
CA SER A 1015 20.95 2.79 9.74
C SER A 1015 20.97 2.47 11.23
N THR A 1016 19.93 2.90 11.94
CA THR A 1016 19.75 2.60 13.36
C THR A 1016 19.20 1.19 13.56
N ARG A 1017 19.33 0.68 14.79
CA ARG A 1017 18.75 -0.60 15.23
C ARG A 1017 17.25 -0.69 14.95
N ASP A 1018 16.51 0.37 15.28
CA ASP A 1018 15.06 0.41 15.14
C ASP A 1018 14.59 0.53 13.67
N GLY A 1019 15.53 0.61 12.72
CA GLY A 1019 15.26 0.66 11.28
C GLY A 1019 15.19 2.06 10.69
N ALA A 1020 15.57 3.11 11.43
CA ALA A 1020 15.65 4.47 10.89
C ALA A 1020 16.88 4.59 9.98
N LEU A 1021 16.79 5.43 8.95
CA LEU A 1021 17.89 5.69 8.01
C LEU A 1021 18.20 7.18 8.04
N LEU A 1022 19.42 7.53 8.41
CA LEU A 1022 19.94 8.89 8.43
C LEU A 1022 20.92 9.08 7.28
N LYS A 1023 20.93 10.30 6.73
CA LYS A 1023 21.85 10.75 5.70
C LYS A 1023 22.61 11.97 6.20
N TYR A 1024 23.93 11.88 6.11
CA TYR A 1024 24.85 12.95 6.37
C TYR A 1024 25.55 13.38 5.08
N VAL A 1025 25.53 14.66 4.77
CA VAL A 1025 26.26 15.23 3.62
C VAL A 1025 27.39 16.11 4.14
N PRO A 1026 28.66 15.69 4.00
CA PRO A 1026 29.81 16.45 4.47
C PRO A 1026 30.00 17.76 3.67
N THR A 1027 30.31 18.85 4.36
CA THR A 1027 30.70 20.14 3.75
C THR A 1027 32.21 20.27 3.58
N TYR A 1028 32.98 19.45 4.31
CA TYR A 1028 34.43 19.48 4.41
C TYR A 1028 35.01 20.81 4.92
N SER A 1029 34.21 21.58 5.66
CA SER A 1029 34.64 22.84 6.27
C SER A 1029 35.57 22.62 7.47
N ILE A 1030 36.38 23.62 7.81
CA ILE A 1030 37.27 23.57 8.99
C ILE A 1030 36.45 23.41 10.28
N ALA A 1031 35.31 24.09 10.38
CA ALA A 1031 34.42 24.00 11.53
C ALA A 1031 33.85 22.58 11.71
N GLU A 1032 33.43 21.94 10.61
CA GLU A 1032 33.00 20.55 10.62
C GLU A 1032 34.12 19.61 11.07
N GLN A 1033 35.33 19.75 10.50
CA GLN A 1033 36.47 18.91 10.86
C GLN A 1033 36.85 19.04 12.34
N ALA A 1034 36.79 20.26 12.89
CA ALA A 1034 37.03 20.49 14.32
C ALA A 1034 35.97 19.79 15.17
N LEU A 1035 34.69 19.86 14.79
CA LEU A 1035 33.57 19.23 15.49
C LEU A 1035 33.69 17.70 15.50
N LEU A 1036 34.07 17.08 14.37
CA LEU A 1036 34.18 15.63 14.24
C LEU A 1036 35.37 15.02 15.02
N LYS A 1037 36.39 15.83 15.38
CA LYS A 1037 37.54 15.39 16.19
C LYS A 1037 37.28 15.46 17.70
N VAL A 1038 36.15 16.02 18.14
CA VAL A 1038 35.82 16.14 19.57
C VAL A 1038 35.47 14.78 20.16
N LYS A 1039 36.19 14.37 21.22
CA LYS A 1039 35.76 13.25 22.09
C LYS A 1039 34.62 13.74 22.99
N LEU A 1040 33.46 13.10 22.90
CA LEU A 1040 32.25 13.49 23.65
C LEU A 1040 32.41 13.33 25.17
N VAL A 1041 33.28 12.41 25.59
CA VAL A 1041 33.64 12.18 27.00
C VAL A 1041 35.16 12.18 27.12
N GLN A 1042 35.69 12.88 28.12
CA GLN A 1042 37.11 12.83 28.48
C GLN A 1042 37.27 12.24 29.88
N PRO A 1043 38.33 11.44 30.12
CA PRO A 1043 38.72 11.06 31.47
C PRO A 1043 39.75 12.07 32.01
N PRO A 1044 39.42 12.81 33.08
CA PRO A 1044 40.43 13.31 33.99
C PRO A 1044 40.15 12.85 35.43
N ASN A 1045 41.17 12.25 36.08
CA ASN A 1045 41.19 11.93 37.51
C ASN A 1045 39.99 11.09 38.02
N ASP A 1046 39.86 9.84 37.56
CA ASP A 1046 38.89 8.84 38.03
C ASP A 1046 37.39 9.22 37.93
N ARG A 1047 37.02 10.29 37.20
CA ARG A 1047 35.61 10.60 36.88
C ARG A 1047 35.42 11.03 35.43
N TRP A 1048 34.58 10.30 34.71
CA TRP A 1048 34.16 10.63 33.34
C TRP A 1048 33.41 11.96 33.31
N THR A 1049 33.89 12.93 32.51
CA THR A 1049 33.22 14.22 32.32
C THR A 1049 32.76 14.35 30.86
N THR A 1050 31.47 14.66 30.68
CA THR A 1050 30.88 14.91 29.35
C THR A 1050 31.33 16.29 28.86
N VAL A 1051 32.17 16.33 27.82
CA VAL A 1051 32.69 17.57 27.23
C VAL A 1051 31.67 18.21 26.30
N LEU A 1052 30.90 17.38 25.59
CA LEU A 1052 29.81 17.80 24.72
C LEU A 1052 28.73 16.72 24.77
N SER A 1053 27.49 17.08 25.10
CA SER A 1053 26.39 16.13 25.03
C SER A 1053 26.09 15.75 23.58
N PHE A 1054 25.63 14.52 23.34
CA PHE A 1054 25.20 14.08 22.00
C PHE A 1054 24.17 15.02 21.37
N GLU A 1055 23.24 15.53 22.18
CA GLU A 1055 22.23 16.48 21.68
C GLU A 1055 22.83 17.80 21.20
N ALA A 1056 23.84 18.31 21.92
CA ALA A 1056 24.57 19.51 21.52
C ALA A 1056 25.43 19.26 20.28
N PHE A 1057 26.01 18.06 20.15
CA PHE A 1057 26.71 17.63 18.93
C PHE A 1057 25.78 17.61 17.71
N ILE A 1058 24.63 16.93 17.78
CA ILE A 1058 23.66 16.86 16.68
C ILE A 1058 23.15 18.25 16.30
N SER A 1059 22.84 19.11 17.28
CA SER A 1059 22.36 20.46 17.00
C SER A 1059 23.45 21.32 16.32
N ARG A 1060 24.72 21.19 16.72
CA ARG A 1060 25.84 21.86 16.04
C ARG A 1060 26.10 21.27 14.66
N LEU A 1061 25.96 19.96 14.49
CA LEU A 1061 26.14 19.28 13.21
C LEU A 1061 25.05 19.73 12.22
N ALA A 1062 23.78 19.66 12.61
CA ALA A 1062 22.65 20.11 11.79
C ALA A 1062 22.72 21.60 11.39
N ASN A 1063 23.34 22.46 12.21
CA ASN A 1063 23.54 23.87 11.88
C ASN A 1063 24.70 24.12 10.90
N ASN A 1064 25.73 23.26 10.90
CA ASN A 1064 26.94 23.45 10.09
C ASN A 1064 26.98 22.56 8.84
N SER A 1065 26.15 21.53 8.76
CA SER A 1065 26.10 20.58 7.65
C SER A 1065 24.68 20.02 7.46
N HIS A 1066 24.47 19.31 6.36
CA HIS A 1066 23.16 18.77 6.02
C HIS A 1066 22.97 17.37 6.61
N LEU A 1067 22.09 17.28 7.61
CA LEU A 1067 21.70 16.04 8.27
C LEU A 1067 20.20 15.81 8.10
N GLU A 1068 19.83 14.64 7.62
CA GLU A 1068 18.45 14.30 7.26
C GLU A 1068 18.08 12.90 7.76
N VAL A 1069 16.84 12.74 8.23
CA VAL A 1069 16.23 11.43 8.48
C VAL A 1069 15.47 11.01 7.23
N LEU A 1070 16.00 10.06 6.45
CA LEU A 1070 15.39 9.53 5.22
C LEU A 1070 14.28 8.51 5.46
N LYS A 1071 14.33 7.79 6.59
CA LYS A 1071 13.33 6.82 7.02
C LYS A 1071 13.17 6.92 8.53
N ALA A 1072 11.97 7.26 8.98
CA ALA A 1072 11.64 7.32 10.40
C ALA A 1072 11.43 5.90 10.97
N ALA A 1073 11.97 5.64 12.15
CA ALA A 1073 11.64 4.50 12.99
C ALA A 1073 12.15 4.70 14.43
N GLY A 1074 11.49 4.05 15.41
CA GLY A 1074 11.93 4.01 16.81
C GLY A 1074 12.14 5.40 17.42
N TYR A 1075 13.40 5.71 17.76
CA TYR A 1075 13.81 7.02 18.29
C TYR A 1075 13.50 8.21 17.35
N TRP A 1076 13.58 7.98 16.04
CA TRP A 1076 13.32 8.97 15.00
C TRP A 1076 11.91 8.78 14.45
N ARG A 1077 10.91 9.46 15.02
CA ARG A 1077 9.51 9.23 14.61
C ARG A 1077 9.09 10.04 13.38
N GLN A 1078 9.88 11.04 13.00
CA GLN A 1078 9.62 11.89 11.84
C GLN A 1078 10.83 11.95 10.91
N ALA A 1079 10.54 11.89 9.61
CA ALA A 1079 11.52 12.04 8.53
C ALA A 1079 11.62 13.51 8.08
N GLY A 1080 12.75 13.89 7.48
CA GLY A 1080 13.03 15.25 7.01
C GLY A 1080 14.39 15.77 7.48
N GLN A 1081 14.73 16.99 7.04
CA GLN A 1081 15.97 17.66 7.42
C GLN A 1081 15.92 18.07 8.90
N LEU A 1082 17.01 17.88 9.62
CA LEU A 1082 17.13 18.28 11.02
C LEU A 1082 17.50 19.77 11.10
N GLY A 1083 16.73 20.54 11.85
CA GLY A 1083 17.00 21.94 12.21
C GLY A 1083 17.09 22.14 13.73
N THR A 1084 17.03 23.38 14.21
CA THR A 1084 17.12 23.71 15.67
C THR A 1084 16.06 23.01 16.52
N ASP A 1085 14.88 22.76 15.94
CA ASP A 1085 13.71 22.25 16.65
C ASP A 1085 13.60 20.71 16.59
N TRP A 1086 14.65 20.04 16.11
CA TRP A 1086 14.65 18.59 15.85
C TRP A 1086 14.24 17.74 17.06
N LYS A 1087 14.52 18.21 18.28
CA LYS A 1087 14.16 17.51 19.53
C LYS A 1087 12.65 17.36 19.70
N VAL A 1088 11.89 18.37 19.30
CA VAL A 1088 10.42 18.36 19.37
C VAL A 1088 9.87 17.58 18.18
N ILE A 1089 10.38 17.86 16.98
CA ILE A 1089 9.93 17.26 15.72
C ILE A 1089 10.10 15.74 15.75
N ARG A 1090 11.25 15.22 16.19
CA ARG A 1090 11.51 13.76 16.22
C ARG A 1090 10.56 12.96 17.10
N GLN A 1091 9.88 13.59 18.05
CA GLN A 1091 8.96 12.93 18.99
C GLN A 1091 7.54 12.85 18.42
N GLN A 1092 7.22 13.67 17.41
CA GLN A 1092 5.91 13.68 16.78
C GLN A 1092 5.68 12.37 16.06
N VAL A 1093 4.59 11.69 16.38
CA VAL A 1093 4.14 10.50 15.64
C VAL A 1093 3.35 10.99 14.43
N PRO A 1094 3.77 10.65 13.19
CA PRO A 1094 3.03 10.94 11.98
C PRO A 1094 1.62 10.35 12.10
N ASP A 1095 0.60 11.10 11.68
CA ASP A 1095 -0.75 10.55 11.68
C ASP A 1095 -0.87 9.46 10.64
N VAL A 1096 -1.27 8.27 11.08
CA VAL A 1096 -1.61 7.17 10.18
C VAL A 1096 -2.73 7.65 9.24
N SER A 1097 -2.66 7.30 7.95
CA SER A 1097 -3.79 7.48 7.02
C SER A 1097 -5.00 6.69 7.56
N VAL A 1098 -5.95 7.40 8.17
CA VAL A 1098 -7.22 6.81 8.65
C VAL A 1098 -8.29 6.90 7.56
N GLN A 1099 -7.94 7.44 6.38
CA GLN A 1099 -8.88 7.53 5.28
C GLN A 1099 -9.16 6.13 4.73
N TYR A 1100 -10.35 5.63 5.01
CA TYR A 1100 -10.89 4.49 4.28
C TYR A 1100 -10.95 4.89 2.81
N PRO A 1101 -10.38 4.09 1.89
CA PRO A 1101 -10.36 4.43 0.48
C PRO A 1101 -11.80 4.58 -0.02
N ARG A 1102 -12.12 5.64 -0.76
CA ARG A 1102 -13.37 5.76 -1.52
C ARG A 1102 -13.35 4.75 -2.65
N ASP A 1103 -14.50 4.17 -2.93
CA ASP A 1103 -14.58 3.05 -3.86
C ASP A 1103 -15.32 3.49 -5.12
N GLU A 1104 -14.86 2.95 -6.24
CA GLU A 1104 -15.36 3.19 -7.58
C GLU A 1104 -16.24 2.02 -8.07
N LEU A 1105 -16.35 0.96 -7.26
CA LEU A 1105 -17.17 -0.23 -7.50
C LEU A 1105 -18.53 -0.24 -6.80
#